data_AF-A0A228IIL1-F1
#
_entry.id   AF-A0A228IIL1-F1
#
_cell.length_a   1.000
_cell.length_b   1.000
_cell.length_c   1.000
_cell.angle_alpha   90.00
_cell.angle_beta   90.00
_cell.angle_gamma   90.00
#
_symmetry.space_group_name_H-M   'P 1'
#
loop_
_entity.id
_entity.type
_entity.pdbx_description
1 polymer ?
#
loop_
_entity_poly.entity_id
_entity_poly.type
_entity_poly.pdbx_seq_one_letter_code
_entity_poly.pdbx_strand_id
1 'polypeptide(L)'
;MHSIAEYQSLREKAVAVSLTEIPEVRPYARRHVEQLSNEGQAGAIIKQLCREAQSSRRTTDDESLTNREALYAGLNAFRYALETAKQTKRKVSKIEHKGGKYNPLNAVDVAAQADAVWDAICGMLGRMADPDRPLSAQTLAGVLAGRLRNLTGGAPEYGELGYERAALLLLDHFCAATGWLEERTGETKMMSRTRKPNTFHLTARFMDEVAGDGLAVDFAERRPMLVPPVPWTTFATHGGYLHDQIPAVRGTRRPIESEVIVSALNALQATRFRVNRRVLEVAQTFKTNAEDMRGAVINGRYIEARHDTPESLRRAKTIRSALTLAAMRELADEEAFYFPWNLDWRGRMYPATSIISPQGADLCKGCLEFAEGTPLGRDGGKWLAIHLCNLAGEEKATVGGKRVHRTPEEREQWTHENAQAILSYAEHPRVNTGWHRADKPWQFLAACFEWAGYQEEGDAFRSRLAGALDGSCSGVQMLAGMTRDASAGAMVNLVPSERGDDYYGRMAEALSKRLCGLVDHADVATMARLQFWAEKSIDRDLLKGPSMTKVYSAGTYTFGEQVQSKTGAPDAESMWLAAQINACFSDVAPGMLNAMAYLQAVSDVMTAAGLPLVWRTPAGLRVEQARVARKSVRLETQIGGPDSRRARTFSVDTDDLSKNDQRAGVSPNFVHGVDASHMAYVVNDLHRKGVRNFWMIHDSFGAPFAQCGEVFRSTREQFIELMSPDLLRRWTEDVVAGLTDEQRATLPEFPRYGALDLSVVRESIYAWF
;
A
#
# COMPACT_ATOMS: atom_id res chain seq x y z
N MET A 1 9.98 -39.26 11.20
CA MET A 1 10.65 -39.01 9.92
C MET A 1 9.66 -39.34 8.82
N HIS A 2 9.03 -38.33 8.23
CA HIS A 2 8.14 -38.51 7.09
C HIS A 2 8.98 -38.40 5.82
N SER A 3 8.86 -39.37 4.91
CA SER A 3 9.75 -39.44 3.75
C SER A 3 9.33 -38.42 2.69
N ILE A 4 10.32 -37.83 2.00
CA ILE A 4 10.12 -36.91 0.86
C ILE A 4 9.21 -37.56 -0.21
N ALA A 5 9.22 -38.88 -0.31
CA ALA A 5 8.36 -39.66 -1.21
C ALA A 5 6.87 -39.63 -0.85
N GLU A 6 6.49 -39.58 0.44
CA GLU A 6 5.09 -39.40 0.86
C GLU A 6 4.59 -37.98 0.56
N TYR A 7 5.46 -36.96 0.75
CA TYR A 7 5.14 -35.57 0.40
C TYR A 7 5.04 -35.38 -1.11
N GLN A 8 5.93 -36.01 -1.90
CA GLN A 8 5.87 -36.03 -3.36
C GLN A 8 4.63 -36.78 -3.86
N SER A 9 4.26 -37.93 -3.26
CA SER A 9 3.03 -38.67 -3.59
C SER A 9 1.76 -37.88 -3.27
N LEU A 10 1.72 -37.12 -2.17
CA LEU A 10 0.63 -36.19 -1.85
C LEU A 10 0.53 -35.03 -2.86
N ARG A 11 1.66 -34.60 -3.43
CA ARG A 11 1.73 -33.55 -4.46
C ARG A 11 1.38 -34.07 -5.86
N GLU A 12 1.79 -35.29 -6.19
CA GLU A 12 1.47 -35.98 -7.44
C GLU A 12 -0.01 -36.39 -7.51
N LYS A 13 -0.61 -36.81 -6.39
CA LYS A 13 -2.07 -37.02 -6.28
C LYS A 13 -2.89 -35.74 -6.48
N ALA A 14 -2.28 -34.56 -6.40
CA ALA A 14 -2.98 -33.30 -6.61
C ALA A 14 -3.18 -32.96 -8.10
N VAL A 15 -2.53 -33.64 -9.04
CA VAL A 15 -2.57 -33.26 -10.47
C VAL A 15 -3.59 -34.09 -11.26
N ALA A 16 -4.86 -33.93 -10.87
CA ALA A 16 -6.04 -34.02 -11.73
C ALA A 16 -7.21 -33.47 -10.91
N VAL A 17 -7.35 -32.14 -10.85
CA VAL A 17 -8.56 -31.56 -10.25
C VAL A 17 -9.67 -31.78 -11.28
N SER A 18 -10.33 -32.94 -11.17
CA SER A 18 -11.75 -32.97 -11.51
C SER A 18 -12.39 -31.96 -10.57
N LEU A 19 -12.88 -30.84 -11.12
CA LEU A 19 -13.52 -29.74 -10.38
C LEU A 19 -14.89 -30.17 -9.82
N THR A 20 -14.94 -31.28 -9.08
CA THR A 20 -16.16 -31.74 -8.40
C THR A 20 -16.18 -31.34 -6.93
N GLU A 21 -15.05 -31.07 -6.26
CA GLU A 21 -15.05 -30.80 -4.80
C GLU A 21 -13.96 -29.81 -4.32
N ILE A 22 -14.32 -28.99 -3.31
CA ILE A 22 -13.40 -28.13 -2.53
C ILE A 22 -12.57 -29.01 -1.61
N PRO A 23 -11.24 -28.76 -1.45
CA PRO A 23 -10.39 -29.54 -0.56
C PRO A 23 -11.03 -29.77 0.82
N GLU A 24 -11.04 -31.02 1.29
CA GLU A 24 -11.63 -31.42 2.59
C GLU A 24 -11.13 -30.60 3.79
N VAL A 25 -9.98 -29.96 3.64
CA VAL A 25 -9.29 -29.14 4.64
C VAL A 25 -9.90 -27.75 4.87
N ARG A 26 -11.02 -27.37 4.22
CA ARG A 26 -11.61 -26.02 4.34
C ARG A 26 -13.12 -26.00 4.67
N PRO A 27 -13.53 -26.33 5.91
CA PRO A 27 -14.95 -26.42 6.28
C PRO A 27 -15.74 -25.12 6.09
N TYR A 28 -15.15 -23.96 6.36
CA TYR A 28 -15.82 -22.65 6.17
C TYR A 28 -16.01 -22.29 4.70
N ALA A 29 -15.01 -22.54 3.86
CA ALA A 29 -15.12 -22.30 2.43
C ALA A 29 -16.13 -23.26 1.78
N ARG A 30 -16.21 -24.51 2.26
CA ARG A 30 -17.20 -25.49 1.82
C ARG A 30 -18.62 -25.00 2.11
N ARG A 31 -18.92 -24.63 3.35
CA ARG A 31 -20.24 -24.09 3.72
C ARG A 31 -20.60 -22.85 2.91
N HIS A 32 -19.63 -21.96 2.68
CA HIS A 32 -19.80 -20.77 1.86
C HIS A 32 -20.16 -21.13 0.41
N VAL A 33 -19.47 -22.09 -0.19
CA VAL A 33 -19.79 -22.56 -1.54
C VAL A 33 -21.13 -23.28 -1.61
N GLU A 34 -21.46 -24.11 -0.62
CA GLU A 34 -22.79 -24.75 -0.53
C GLU A 34 -23.88 -23.68 -0.48
N GLN A 35 -23.69 -22.63 0.31
CA GLN A 35 -24.61 -21.49 0.37
C GLN A 35 -24.72 -20.79 -1.00
N LEU A 36 -23.61 -20.38 -1.60
CA LEU A 36 -23.61 -19.70 -2.91
C LEU A 36 -24.22 -20.58 -4.01
N SER A 37 -24.01 -21.90 -3.94
CA SER A 37 -24.60 -22.87 -4.86
C SER A 37 -26.12 -22.91 -4.69
N ASN A 38 -26.63 -22.89 -3.46
CA ASN A 38 -28.06 -22.80 -3.17
C ASN A 38 -28.67 -21.46 -3.62
N GLU A 39 -27.86 -20.39 -3.68
CA GLU A 39 -28.23 -19.08 -4.23
C GLU A 39 -28.13 -19.03 -5.77
N GLY A 40 -27.84 -20.16 -6.44
CA GLY A 40 -27.81 -20.26 -7.90
C GLY A 40 -26.50 -19.82 -8.55
N GLN A 41 -25.42 -19.63 -7.80
CA GLN A 41 -24.13 -19.15 -8.31
C GLN A 41 -23.17 -20.26 -8.78
N ALA A 42 -23.65 -21.49 -8.99
CA ALA A 42 -22.80 -22.65 -9.30
C ALA A 42 -21.82 -22.40 -10.47
N GLY A 43 -22.27 -21.77 -11.56
CA GLY A 43 -21.40 -21.44 -12.70
C GLY A 43 -20.29 -20.45 -12.35
N ALA A 44 -20.60 -19.41 -11.56
CA ALA A 44 -19.62 -18.43 -11.11
C ALA A 44 -18.61 -19.03 -10.11
N ILE A 45 -19.05 -19.97 -9.26
CA ILE A 45 -18.18 -20.72 -8.35
C ILE A 45 -17.19 -21.57 -9.14
N ILE A 46 -17.65 -22.33 -10.13
CA ILE A 46 -16.77 -23.15 -10.99
C ILE A 46 -15.75 -22.24 -11.69
N LYS A 47 -16.22 -21.15 -12.29
CA LYS A 47 -15.34 -20.17 -12.95
C LYS A 47 -14.31 -19.58 -11.97
N GLN A 48 -14.72 -19.26 -10.74
CA GLN A 48 -13.80 -18.78 -9.70
C GLN A 48 -12.77 -19.84 -9.32
N LEU A 49 -13.17 -21.08 -9.09
CA LEU A 49 -12.27 -22.18 -8.74
C LEU A 49 -11.27 -22.46 -9.87
N CYS A 50 -11.70 -22.39 -11.14
CA CYS A 50 -10.80 -22.47 -12.30
C CYS A 50 -9.77 -21.33 -12.26
N ARG A 51 -10.20 -20.09 -12.02
CA ARG A 51 -9.30 -18.92 -11.94
C ARG A 51 -8.29 -19.06 -10.81
N GLU A 52 -8.72 -19.52 -9.63
CA GLU A 52 -7.80 -19.81 -8.52
C GLU A 52 -6.82 -20.91 -8.89
N ALA A 53 -7.30 -22.05 -9.41
CA ALA A 53 -6.43 -23.15 -9.83
C ALA A 53 -5.41 -22.74 -10.91
N GLN A 54 -5.81 -21.90 -11.86
CA GLN A 54 -4.89 -21.29 -12.85
C GLN A 54 -3.84 -20.42 -12.18
N SER A 55 -4.26 -19.55 -11.24
CA SER A 55 -3.35 -18.71 -10.45
C SER A 55 -2.36 -19.53 -9.61
N SER A 56 -2.78 -20.68 -9.06
CA SER A 56 -1.92 -21.56 -8.23
C SER A 56 -1.05 -22.55 -9.03
N ARG A 57 -1.37 -22.85 -10.31
CA ARG A 57 -0.63 -23.85 -11.12
C ARG A 57 0.13 -23.31 -12.31
N ARG A 58 -0.24 -22.15 -12.82
CA ARG A 58 0.40 -21.42 -13.92
C ARG A 58 1.05 -22.23 -15.05
N THR A 59 0.37 -23.32 -15.41
CA THR A 59 0.10 -23.89 -16.74
C THR A 59 -0.89 -25.03 -16.52
N THR A 60 -2.09 -24.93 -17.08
CA THR A 60 -3.06 -26.04 -17.15
C THR A 60 -2.92 -26.74 -18.51
N ASP A 61 -3.44 -27.95 -18.64
CA ASP A 61 -3.55 -28.66 -19.94
C ASP A 61 -4.70 -28.12 -20.82
N ASP A 62 -5.21 -26.92 -20.50
CA ASP A 62 -6.32 -26.31 -21.24
C ASP A 62 -5.80 -25.65 -22.54
N GLU A 63 -6.08 -26.30 -23.67
CA GLU A 63 -5.69 -25.83 -25.00
C GLU A 63 -6.38 -24.53 -25.42
N SER A 64 -7.41 -24.06 -24.70
CA SER A 64 -8.13 -22.81 -25.01
C SER A 64 -7.45 -21.53 -24.51
N LEU A 65 -6.37 -21.65 -23.73
CA LEU A 65 -5.62 -20.49 -23.23
C LEU A 65 -4.73 -19.91 -24.34
N THR A 66 -5.05 -18.70 -24.80
CA THR A 66 -4.47 -18.00 -25.97
C THR A 66 -2.97 -17.66 -25.88
N ASN A 67 -2.29 -18.10 -24.83
CA ASN A 67 -1.17 -17.37 -24.23
C ASN A 67 0.03 -18.28 -23.86
N ARG A 68 -0.03 -19.53 -24.31
CA ARG A 68 0.88 -20.62 -23.95
C ARG A 68 2.31 -20.37 -24.43
N GLU A 69 2.49 -19.92 -25.65
CA GLU A 69 3.78 -20.04 -26.34
C GLU A 69 4.89 -19.16 -25.76
N ALA A 70 4.64 -17.88 -25.46
CA ALA A 70 5.66 -16.97 -24.91
C ALA A 70 6.06 -17.32 -23.47
N LEU A 71 5.07 -17.69 -22.65
CA LEU A 71 5.27 -18.18 -21.28
C LEU A 71 6.14 -19.44 -21.25
N TYR A 72 5.77 -20.43 -22.06
CA TYR A 72 6.54 -21.66 -22.19
C TYR A 72 7.91 -21.41 -22.84
N ALA A 73 8.04 -20.49 -23.79
CA ALA A 73 9.33 -20.14 -24.39
C ALA A 73 10.30 -19.58 -23.33
N GLY A 74 9.84 -18.63 -22.50
CA GLY A 74 10.64 -18.08 -21.40
C GLY A 74 10.99 -19.13 -20.34
N LEU A 75 10.01 -19.94 -19.92
CA LEU A 75 10.23 -21.03 -18.96
C LEU A 75 11.16 -22.12 -19.50
N ASN A 76 11.02 -22.48 -20.78
CA ASN A 76 11.89 -23.45 -21.46
C ASN A 76 13.30 -22.89 -21.64
N ALA A 77 13.45 -21.60 -21.99
CA ALA A 77 14.75 -20.95 -22.04
C ALA A 77 15.43 -20.97 -20.67
N PHE A 78 14.68 -20.73 -19.59
CA PHE A 78 15.20 -20.83 -18.23
C PHE A 78 15.56 -22.27 -17.84
N ARG A 79 14.69 -23.25 -18.11
CA ARG A 79 14.96 -24.68 -17.86
C ARG A 79 16.20 -25.14 -18.62
N TYR A 80 16.31 -24.79 -19.90
CA TYR A 80 17.49 -25.06 -20.71
C TYR A 80 18.76 -24.40 -20.13
N ALA A 81 18.67 -23.16 -19.65
CA ALA A 81 19.77 -22.48 -18.97
C ALA A 81 20.20 -23.22 -17.69
N LEU A 82 19.26 -23.72 -16.89
CA LEU A 82 19.55 -24.52 -15.70
C LEU A 82 20.16 -25.90 -16.06
N GLU A 83 19.65 -26.57 -17.10
CA GLU A 83 20.16 -27.86 -17.59
C GLU A 83 21.59 -27.72 -18.11
N THR A 84 21.86 -26.71 -18.94
CA THR A 84 23.20 -26.44 -19.47
C THR A 84 24.18 -26.01 -18.38
N ALA A 85 23.73 -25.24 -17.38
CA ALA A 85 24.54 -24.91 -16.20
C ALA A 85 24.91 -26.17 -15.39
N LYS A 86 23.99 -27.14 -15.28
CA LYS A 86 24.25 -28.43 -14.62
C LYS A 86 25.17 -29.34 -15.45
N GLN A 87 25.12 -29.24 -16.78
CA GLN A 87 25.90 -30.08 -17.71
C GLN A 87 27.34 -29.58 -17.95
N THR A 88 27.67 -28.34 -17.62
CA THR A 88 29.07 -27.85 -17.68
C THR A 88 29.88 -28.41 -16.50
N LYS A 89 30.30 -29.67 -16.64
CA LYS A 89 31.36 -30.30 -15.84
C LYS A 89 32.58 -29.36 -15.81
N ARG A 90 32.74 -28.58 -14.75
CA ARG A 90 33.94 -27.80 -14.32
C ARG A 90 33.89 -26.26 -14.31
N LYS A 91 32.77 -25.54 -14.54
CA LYS A 91 32.75 -24.06 -14.31
C LYS A 91 31.43 -23.49 -13.75
N VAL A 92 30.89 -24.06 -12.68
CA VAL A 92 30.45 -23.16 -11.59
C VAL A 92 31.74 -22.87 -10.83
N SER A 93 32.32 -21.69 -11.03
CA SER A 93 33.52 -21.24 -10.31
C SER A 93 33.40 -21.59 -8.84
N LYS A 94 34.47 -22.14 -8.22
CA LYS A 94 34.55 -22.43 -6.79
C LYS A 94 33.81 -21.34 -6.00
N ILE A 95 32.58 -21.65 -5.62
CA ILE A 95 31.89 -20.87 -4.61
C ILE A 95 32.67 -21.23 -3.35
N GLU A 96 33.48 -20.31 -2.82
CA GLU A 96 33.97 -20.47 -1.46
C GLU A 96 32.76 -20.34 -0.53
N HIS A 97 32.08 -21.47 -0.32
CA HIS A 97 30.99 -21.65 0.63
C HIS A 97 31.48 -22.59 1.72
N LYS A 98 31.21 -22.26 2.97
CA LYS A 98 31.44 -23.16 4.12
C LYS A 98 30.55 -24.42 4.11
N GLY A 99 29.90 -24.79 3.00
CA GLY A 99 28.82 -25.80 2.94
C GLY A 99 29.04 -27.02 2.04
N GLY A 100 30.12 -27.07 1.24
CA GLY A 100 30.48 -28.29 0.47
C GLY A 100 29.32 -28.95 -0.30
N LYS A 101 29.10 -30.25 -0.06
CA LYS A 101 28.13 -31.16 -0.74
C LYS A 101 26.64 -30.76 -0.58
N TYR A 102 26.32 -29.77 0.24
CA TYR A 102 24.96 -29.41 0.64
C TYR A 102 24.53 -28.06 0.02
N ASN A 103 24.21 -28.06 -1.28
CA ASN A 103 23.46 -26.97 -1.93
C ASN A 103 22.00 -27.43 -2.08
N PRO A 104 21.00 -26.68 -1.58
CA PRO A 104 19.59 -27.05 -1.73
C PRO A 104 19.19 -27.34 -3.18
N LEU A 105 19.79 -26.64 -4.15
CA LEU A 105 19.51 -26.84 -5.57
C LEU A 105 19.91 -28.22 -6.08
N ASN A 106 20.92 -28.87 -5.49
CA ASN A 106 21.33 -30.20 -5.93
C ASN A 106 20.32 -31.29 -5.54
N ALA A 107 19.48 -31.01 -4.54
CA ALA A 107 18.44 -31.93 -4.04
C ALA A 107 17.08 -31.74 -4.73
N VAL A 108 16.94 -30.73 -5.59
CA VAL A 108 15.72 -30.42 -6.33
C VAL A 108 16.01 -30.63 -7.82
N ASP A 109 15.13 -31.29 -8.56
CA ASP A 109 15.28 -31.40 -10.01
C ASP A 109 15.09 -30.04 -10.71
N VAL A 110 15.49 -29.95 -11.98
CA VAL A 110 15.47 -28.66 -12.70
C VAL A 110 14.04 -28.14 -12.92
N ALA A 111 13.07 -29.01 -13.14
CA ALA A 111 11.68 -28.61 -13.33
C ALA A 111 11.12 -27.98 -12.06
N ALA A 112 11.29 -28.64 -10.91
CA ALA A 112 10.86 -28.13 -9.62
C ALA A 112 11.60 -26.85 -9.18
N GLN A 113 12.88 -26.68 -9.57
CA GLN A 113 13.59 -25.40 -9.40
C GLN A 113 12.96 -24.29 -10.24
N ALA A 114 12.68 -24.58 -11.51
CA ALA A 114 12.10 -23.61 -12.43
C ALA A 114 10.71 -23.16 -11.96
N ASP A 115 9.87 -24.12 -11.55
CA ASP A 115 8.52 -23.85 -11.06
C ASP A 115 8.55 -23.05 -9.75
N ALA A 116 9.48 -23.34 -8.83
CA ALA A 116 9.62 -22.57 -7.60
C ALA A 116 9.99 -21.08 -7.84
N VAL A 117 10.89 -20.83 -8.80
CA VAL A 117 11.29 -19.47 -9.22
C VAL A 117 10.12 -18.77 -9.87
N TRP A 118 9.45 -19.47 -10.78
CA TRP A 118 8.26 -18.99 -11.44
C TRP A 118 7.25 -18.50 -10.42
N ASP A 119 6.81 -19.37 -9.51
CA ASP A 119 5.83 -19.04 -8.48
C ASP A 119 6.24 -17.87 -7.59
N ALA A 120 7.54 -17.72 -7.29
CA ALA A 120 8.03 -16.61 -6.47
C ALA A 120 7.94 -15.26 -7.20
N ILE A 121 8.31 -15.21 -8.48
CA ILE A 121 8.20 -14.02 -9.35
C ILE A 121 6.73 -13.64 -9.52
N CYS A 122 5.95 -14.65 -9.89
CA CYS A 122 4.52 -14.63 -10.08
C CYS A 122 3.74 -14.09 -8.88
N GLY A 123 4.06 -14.55 -7.67
CA GLY A 123 3.45 -14.06 -6.43
C GLY A 123 3.87 -12.64 -6.04
N MET A 124 4.95 -12.12 -6.64
CA MET A 124 5.50 -10.81 -6.33
C MET A 124 5.38 -9.80 -7.50
N LEU A 125 4.70 -10.16 -8.59
CA LEU A 125 4.62 -9.34 -9.81
C LEU A 125 4.10 -7.93 -9.53
N GLY A 126 2.98 -7.82 -8.81
CA GLY A 126 2.39 -6.52 -8.46
C GLY A 126 3.35 -5.64 -7.67
N ARG A 127 4.22 -6.23 -6.85
CA ARG A 127 5.27 -5.51 -6.11
C ARG A 127 6.48 -5.14 -6.96
N MET A 128 6.84 -5.95 -7.96
CA MET A 128 7.92 -5.62 -8.91
C MET A 128 7.50 -4.53 -9.91
N ALA A 129 6.19 -4.40 -10.15
CA ALA A 129 5.61 -3.34 -10.96
C ALA A 129 5.35 -2.04 -10.17
N ASP A 130 5.53 -2.02 -8.85
CA ASP A 130 5.31 -0.83 -8.03
C ASP A 130 6.55 0.08 -8.04
N PRO A 131 6.52 1.24 -8.74
CA PRO A 131 7.64 2.18 -8.78
C PRO A 131 7.93 2.81 -7.41
N ASP A 132 6.92 2.90 -6.55
CA ASP A 132 6.99 3.62 -5.28
C ASP A 132 7.52 2.69 -4.16
N ARG A 133 7.39 1.38 -4.34
CA ARG A 133 7.82 0.35 -3.38
C ARG A 133 8.54 -0.82 -4.06
N PRO A 134 9.72 -0.57 -4.64
CA PRO A 134 10.46 -1.60 -5.37
C PRO A 134 10.76 -2.82 -4.48
N LEU A 135 10.71 -4.01 -5.09
CA LEU A 135 10.90 -5.26 -4.38
C LEU A 135 12.38 -5.49 -4.08
N SER A 136 12.77 -5.59 -2.80
CA SER A 136 14.16 -5.86 -2.44
C SER A 136 14.58 -7.28 -2.83
N ALA A 137 15.86 -7.45 -3.17
CA ALA A 137 16.45 -8.74 -3.48
C ALA A 137 16.30 -9.72 -2.31
N GLN A 138 16.46 -9.23 -1.07
CA GLN A 138 16.24 -10.04 0.14
C GLN A 138 14.79 -10.54 0.24
N THR A 139 13.79 -9.71 -0.07
CA THR A 139 12.39 -10.14 -0.01
C THR A 139 12.09 -11.21 -1.06
N LEU A 140 12.47 -11.01 -2.32
CA LEU A 140 12.20 -11.99 -3.38
C LEU A 140 12.96 -13.30 -3.12
N ALA A 141 14.24 -13.20 -2.73
CA ALA A 141 15.05 -14.36 -2.38
C ALA A 141 14.48 -15.11 -1.16
N GLY A 142 13.95 -14.42 -0.16
CA GLY A 142 13.30 -15.03 1.00
C GLY A 142 12.02 -15.80 0.65
N VAL A 143 11.19 -15.25 -0.24
CA VAL A 143 9.98 -15.93 -0.75
C VAL A 143 10.37 -17.24 -1.47
N LEU A 144 11.34 -17.15 -2.39
CA LEU A 144 11.84 -18.33 -3.11
C LEU A 144 12.55 -19.32 -2.17
N ALA A 145 13.32 -18.84 -1.20
CA ALA A 145 13.98 -19.67 -0.19
C ALA A 145 12.96 -20.49 0.62
N GLY A 146 11.82 -19.89 1.00
CA GLY A 146 10.73 -20.62 1.65
C GLY A 146 10.18 -21.76 0.80
N ARG A 147 10.02 -21.54 -0.52
CA ARG A 147 9.58 -22.58 -1.46
C ARG A 147 10.61 -23.71 -1.58
N LEU A 148 11.89 -23.37 -1.74
CA LEU A 148 12.99 -24.36 -1.79
C LEU A 148 13.09 -25.17 -0.49
N ARG A 149 12.90 -24.51 0.67
CA ARG A 149 12.87 -25.16 1.99
C ARG A 149 11.77 -26.21 2.07
N ASN A 150 10.57 -25.89 1.56
CA ASN A 150 9.45 -26.84 1.54
C ASN A 150 9.72 -28.04 0.61
N LEU A 151 10.39 -27.83 -0.53
CA LEU A 151 10.74 -28.91 -1.46
C LEU A 151 11.80 -29.87 -0.92
N THR A 152 12.67 -29.39 -0.04
CA THR A 152 13.84 -30.14 0.47
C THR A 152 13.71 -30.58 1.92
N GLY A 153 12.60 -30.26 2.59
CA GLY A 153 12.35 -30.63 3.99
C GLY A 153 13.10 -29.78 5.03
N GLY A 154 13.75 -28.68 4.62
CA GLY A 154 14.27 -27.70 5.58
C GLY A 154 15.54 -28.09 6.32
N ALA A 155 16.42 -28.88 5.70
CA ALA A 155 17.62 -29.44 6.34
C ALA A 155 18.53 -28.34 6.97
N PRO A 156 18.92 -28.47 8.25
CA PRO A 156 19.74 -27.48 8.95
C PRO A 156 21.17 -27.36 8.39
N GLU A 157 21.65 -28.38 7.67
CA GLU A 157 23.00 -28.48 7.08
C GLU A 157 23.29 -27.39 6.04
N TYR A 158 22.25 -26.76 5.50
CA TYR A 158 22.39 -25.64 4.56
C TYR A 158 22.85 -24.34 5.24
N GLY A 159 22.79 -24.27 6.57
CA GLY A 159 23.30 -23.15 7.37
C GLY A 159 22.51 -21.84 7.22
N GLU A 160 23.02 -20.78 7.87
CA GLU A 160 22.42 -19.45 7.84
C GLU A 160 22.41 -18.87 6.42
N LEU A 161 21.22 -18.47 5.95
CA LEU A 161 20.96 -17.95 4.61
C LEU A 161 21.34 -18.89 3.44
N GLY A 162 21.46 -20.20 3.69
CA GLY A 162 21.79 -21.19 2.64
C GLY A 162 20.74 -21.24 1.52
N TYR A 163 19.46 -21.20 1.88
CA TYR A 163 18.35 -21.21 0.92
C TYR A 163 18.22 -19.89 0.17
N GLU A 164 18.44 -18.76 0.84
CA GLU A 164 18.41 -17.42 0.25
C GLU A 164 19.54 -17.25 -0.76
N ARG A 165 20.72 -17.85 -0.51
CA ARG A 165 21.82 -17.88 -1.47
C ARG A 165 21.49 -18.74 -2.69
N ALA A 166 20.89 -19.91 -2.49
CA ALA A 166 20.39 -20.75 -3.57
C ALA A 166 19.33 -20.02 -4.40
N ALA A 167 18.41 -19.32 -3.75
CA ALA A 167 17.39 -18.50 -4.38
C ALA A 167 18.01 -17.37 -5.23
N LEU A 168 19.03 -16.65 -4.73
CA LEU A 168 19.71 -15.61 -5.50
C LEU A 168 20.37 -16.15 -6.78
N LEU A 169 20.99 -17.34 -6.71
CA LEU A 169 21.57 -17.98 -7.90
C LEU A 169 20.51 -18.28 -8.96
N LEU A 170 19.36 -18.83 -8.56
CA LEU A 170 18.26 -19.09 -9.47
C LEU A 170 17.69 -17.80 -10.07
N LEU A 171 17.55 -16.74 -9.27
CA LEU A 171 17.11 -15.43 -9.74
C LEU A 171 18.09 -14.81 -10.73
N ASP A 172 19.40 -14.94 -10.49
CA ASP A 172 20.43 -14.47 -11.42
C ASP A 172 20.37 -15.21 -12.76
N HIS A 173 20.22 -16.55 -12.72
CA HIS A 173 20.02 -17.35 -13.93
C HIS A 173 18.72 -16.98 -14.65
N PHE A 174 17.63 -16.72 -13.92
CA PHE A 174 16.36 -16.29 -14.50
C PHE A 174 16.50 -14.94 -15.20
N CYS A 175 17.12 -13.96 -14.54
CA CYS A 175 17.42 -12.65 -15.13
C CYS A 175 18.27 -12.78 -16.39
N ALA A 176 19.32 -13.61 -16.35
CA ALA A 176 20.22 -13.79 -17.49
C ALA A 176 19.57 -14.52 -18.67
N ALA A 177 18.74 -15.54 -18.40
CA ALA A 177 18.11 -16.36 -19.44
C ALA A 177 16.94 -15.65 -20.12
N THR A 178 16.08 -15.00 -19.33
CA THR A 178 14.84 -14.39 -19.83
C THR A 178 15.02 -12.92 -20.20
N GLY A 179 15.87 -12.19 -19.47
CA GLY A 179 15.93 -10.73 -19.55
C GLY A 179 14.65 -10.02 -19.10
N TRP A 180 13.71 -10.72 -18.44
CA TRP A 180 12.43 -10.16 -17.99
C TRP A 180 12.53 -9.36 -16.69
N LEU A 181 13.54 -9.68 -15.88
CA LEU A 181 13.84 -8.99 -14.64
C LEU A 181 15.26 -8.46 -14.68
N GLU A 182 15.43 -7.26 -14.13
CA GLU A 182 16.75 -6.71 -13.84
C GLU A 182 16.87 -6.39 -12.35
N GLU A 183 18.03 -6.72 -11.78
CA GLU A 183 18.39 -6.27 -10.43
C GLU A 183 19.14 -4.94 -10.53
N ARG A 184 18.64 -3.93 -9.83
CA ARG A 184 19.26 -2.62 -9.68
C ARG A 184 19.94 -2.51 -8.32
N THR A 185 21.18 -2.03 -8.34
CA THR A 185 21.94 -1.75 -7.11
C THR A 185 21.29 -0.59 -6.37
N GLY A 186 21.14 -0.70 -5.06
CA GLY A 186 20.58 0.39 -4.27
C GLY A 186 21.50 1.61 -4.23
N GLU A 187 20.89 2.80 -4.22
CA GLU A 187 21.60 4.08 -4.07
C GLU A 187 22.28 4.19 -2.71
N THR A 188 23.34 5.00 -2.62
CA THR A 188 23.92 5.39 -1.34
C THR A 188 22.90 6.19 -0.54
N LYS A 189 22.69 5.84 0.74
CA LYS A 189 21.87 6.69 1.61
C LYS A 189 22.58 8.02 1.84
N MET A 190 21.81 9.10 1.95
CA MET A 190 22.34 10.45 2.14
C MET A 190 23.34 10.49 3.31
N MET A 191 24.54 11.02 3.08
CA MET A 191 25.66 11.10 4.05
C MET A 191 26.06 9.76 4.72
N SER A 192 25.68 8.60 4.16
CA SER A 192 25.97 7.27 4.71
C SER A 192 27.01 6.51 3.88
N ARG A 193 27.79 5.65 4.54
CA ARG A 193 28.62 4.63 3.85
C ARG A 193 27.80 3.41 3.42
N THR A 194 26.53 3.32 3.81
CA THR A 194 25.63 2.19 3.55
C THR A 194 24.72 2.47 2.36
N ARG A 195 24.55 1.48 1.49
CA ARG A 195 23.62 1.55 0.35
C ARG A 195 22.23 1.05 0.74
N LYS A 196 21.20 1.55 0.05
CA LYS A 196 19.87 0.94 0.01
C LYS A 196 20.02 -0.52 -0.46
N PRO A 197 19.09 -1.42 -0.08
CA PRO A 197 19.12 -2.79 -0.58
C PRO A 197 18.95 -2.82 -2.09
N ASN A 198 19.56 -3.81 -2.74
CA ASN A 198 19.31 -4.08 -4.16
C ASN A 198 17.83 -4.43 -4.39
N THR A 199 17.31 -4.12 -5.57
CA THR A 199 15.90 -4.29 -5.91
C THR A 199 15.71 -4.91 -7.29
N PHE A 200 14.64 -5.68 -7.48
CA PHE A 200 14.26 -6.27 -8.77
C PHE A 200 13.17 -5.45 -9.46
N HIS A 201 13.30 -5.29 -10.77
CA HIS A 201 12.41 -4.50 -11.63
C HIS A 201 12.06 -5.27 -12.90
N LEU A 202 10.83 -5.10 -13.38
CA LEU A 202 10.40 -5.62 -14.68
C LEU A 202 11.05 -4.82 -15.82
N THR A 203 11.48 -5.51 -16.88
CA THR A 203 12.15 -4.89 -18.04
C THR A 203 11.17 -4.57 -19.16
N ALA A 204 11.62 -3.84 -20.18
CA ALA A 204 10.85 -3.62 -21.41
C ALA A 204 10.58 -4.95 -22.14
N ARG A 205 11.59 -5.85 -22.17
CA ARG A 205 11.46 -7.17 -22.76
C ARG A 205 10.34 -8.01 -22.14
N PHE A 206 10.15 -7.93 -20.82
CA PHE A 206 8.98 -8.55 -20.18
C PHE A 206 7.69 -7.99 -20.78
N MET A 207 7.57 -6.68 -20.98
CA MET A 207 6.36 -6.10 -21.59
C MET A 207 6.14 -6.55 -23.02
N ASP A 208 7.18 -6.58 -23.84
CA ASP A 208 7.07 -6.93 -25.25
C ASP A 208 6.74 -8.42 -25.43
N GLU A 209 7.31 -9.30 -24.60
CA GLU A 209 7.10 -10.75 -24.69
C GLU A 209 5.91 -11.26 -23.87
N VAL A 210 5.40 -10.47 -22.90
CA VAL A 210 4.31 -10.88 -21.99
C VAL A 210 3.12 -9.93 -22.06
N ALA A 211 3.31 -8.63 -21.95
CA ALA A 211 2.18 -7.71 -21.81
C ALA A 211 1.51 -7.34 -23.15
N GLY A 212 2.23 -7.42 -24.27
CA GLY A 212 1.74 -7.10 -25.62
C GLY A 212 0.49 -7.88 -26.05
N ASP A 213 0.37 -9.15 -25.61
CA ASP A 213 -0.70 -10.07 -26.01
C ASP A 213 -1.76 -10.32 -24.91
N GLY A 214 -1.76 -9.51 -23.83
CA GLY A 214 -2.69 -9.71 -22.71
C GLY A 214 -2.28 -10.79 -21.69
N LEU A 215 -1.08 -11.34 -21.81
CA LEU A 215 -0.52 -12.44 -20.98
C LEU A 215 -0.19 -12.00 -19.54
N ALA A 216 -0.12 -10.69 -19.30
CA ALA A 216 0.28 -10.11 -18.02
C ALA A 216 -0.62 -10.51 -16.84
N VAL A 217 -1.88 -10.84 -17.09
CA VAL A 217 -2.85 -11.27 -16.06
C VAL A 217 -2.58 -12.71 -15.62
N ASP A 218 -2.04 -13.55 -16.51
CA ASP A 218 -1.56 -14.89 -16.17
C ASP A 218 -0.37 -14.85 -15.21
N PHE A 219 0.28 -13.69 -15.10
CA PHE A 219 1.27 -13.42 -14.07
C PHE A 219 0.69 -13.04 -12.68
N ALA A 220 -0.63 -12.96 -12.48
CA ALA A 220 -1.25 -12.59 -11.19
C ALA A 220 -1.69 -13.80 -10.32
N GLU A 221 -1.19 -13.88 -9.07
CA GLU A 221 -1.45 -15.02 -8.16
C GLU A 221 -2.76 -14.82 -7.40
N ARG A 222 -3.17 -13.56 -7.19
CA ARG A 222 -4.34 -13.21 -6.37
C ARG A 222 -5.24 -12.27 -7.16
N ARG A 223 -6.07 -12.80 -8.05
CA ARG A 223 -7.01 -12.00 -8.86
C ARG A 223 -8.23 -11.57 -8.01
N PRO A 224 -9.01 -10.56 -8.42
CA PRO A 224 -10.32 -10.31 -7.83
C PRO A 224 -11.23 -11.55 -7.96
N MET A 225 -12.16 -11.73 -7.02
CA MET A 225 -13.06 -12.87 -6.99
C MET A 225 -14.34 -12.59 -7.77
N LEU A 226 -14.85 -13.56 -8.52
CA LEU A 226 -16.15 -13.46 -9.23
C LEU A 226 -17.35 -13.75 -8.33
N VAL A 227 -17.09 -14.30 -7.15
CA VAL A 227 -18.10 -14.59 -6.13
C VAL A 227 -17.69 -13.91 -4.81
N PRO A 228 -18.63 -13.70 -3.88
CA PRO A 228 -18.31 -13.14 -2.57
C PRO A 228 -17.15 -13.89 -1.90
N PRO A 229 -16.14 -13.19 -1.33
CA PRO A 229 -15.06 -13.83 -0.60
C PRO A 229 -15.56 -14.58 0.62
N VAL A 230 -14.83 -15.62 1.05
CA VAL A 230 -15.17 -16.40 2.25
C VAL A 230 -15.16 -15.46 3.47
N PRO A 231 -16.26 -15.37 4.22
CA PRO A 231 -16.34 -14.51 5.41
C PRO A 231 -15.25 -14.84 6.43
N TRP A 232 -14.63 -13.80 6.99
CA TRP A 232 -13.73 -13.93 8.11
C TRP A 232 -14.50 -14.27 9.39
N THR A 233 -13.84 -15.00 10.27
CA THR A 233 -14.29 -15.32 11.64
C THR A 233 -13.21 -14.92 12.63
N THR A 234 -13.58 -14.71 13.89
CA THR A 234 -12.63 -14.24 14.93
C THR A 234 -11.47 -15.18 15.21
N PHE A 235 -11.60 -16.47 14.93
CA PHE A 235 -10.55 -17.50 15.10
C PHE A 235 -9.84 -17.89 13.78
N ALA A 236 -10.20 -17.30 12.64
CA ALA A 236 -9.55 -17.63 11.36
C ALA A 236 -8.16 -17.01 11.30
N THR A 237 -7.15 -17.84 10.99
CA THR A 237 -5.78 -17.37 10.73
C THR A 237 -5.52 -17.17 9.24
N HIS A 238 -6.29 -17.86 8.39
CA HIS A 238 -6.20 -17.81 6.93
C HIS A 238 -7.60 -17.95 6.30
N GLY A 239 -7.81 -17.35 5.12
CA GLY A 239 -9.13 -17.27 4.48
C GLY A 239 -9.11 -16.49 3.16
N GLY A 240 -10.19 -15.74 2.88
CA GLY A 240 -10.35 -14.89 1.70
C GLY A 240 -10.91 -15.63 0.48
N TYR A 241 -10.08 -16.43 -0.18
CA TYR A 241 -10.42 -17.15 -1.42
C TYR A 241 -11.11 -18.50 -1.16
N LEU A 242 -11.66 -19.16 -2.20
CA LEU A 242 -12.38 -20.44 -2.06
C LEU A 242 -11.44 -21.64 -1.85
N HIS A 243 -10.41 -21.72 -2.69
CA HIS A 243 -9.35 -22.72 -2.68
C HIS A 243 -8.07 -22.15 -2.06
N ASP A 244 -7.64 -20.98 -2.50
CA ASP A 244 -6.41 -20.34 -2.03
C ASP A 244 -6.57 -19.68 -0.64
N GLN A 245 -5.46 -19.47 0.06
CA GLN A 245 -5.48 -18.91 1.41
C GLN A 245 -4.56 -17.70 1.55
N ILE A 246 -5.14 -16.60 2.04
CA ILE A 246 -4.38 -15.44 2.50
C ILE A 246 -4.40 -15.40 4.03
N PRO A 247 -3.34 -14.90 4.68
CA PRO A 247 -3.34 -14.71 6.13
C PRO A 247 -4.34 -13.62 6.52
N ALA A 248 -5.05 -13.81 7.64
CA ALA A 248 -5.95 -12.82 8.22
C ALA A 248 -5.19 -11.56 8.67
N VAL A 249 -4.03 -11.77 9.30
CA VAL A 249 -3.11 -10.73 9.77
C VAL A 249 -1.74 -10.94 9.15
N ARG A 250 -1.36 -10.07 8.21
CA ARG A 250 -0.11 -10.16 7.46
C ARG A 250 1.11 -10.21 8.38
N GLY A 251 2.01 -11.16 8.12
CA GLY A 251 3.24 -11.34 8.88
C GLY A 251 3.08 -12.06 10.21
N THR A 252 1.88 -12.54 10.54
CA THR A 252 1.63 -13.34 11.75
C THR A 252 0.82 -14.59 11.40
N ARG A 253 0.78 -15.57 12.31
CA ARG A 253 -0.13 -16.73 12.22
C ARG A 253 -1.30 -16.61 13.21
N ARG A 254 -1.53 -15.42 13.75
CA ARG A 254 -2.55 -15.18 14.77
C ARG A 254 -3.92 -14.90 14.13
N PRO A 255 -5.00 -15.29 14.81
CA PRO A 255 -6.35 -14.89 14.40
C PRO A 255 -6.62 -13.42 14.76
N ILE A 256 -7.76 -12.89 14.30
CA ILE A 256 -8.14 -11.49 14.49
C ILE A 256 -8.64 -11.23 15.93
N GLU A 257 -9.34 -12.20 16.52
CA GLU A 257 -9.88 -12.15 17.90
C GLU A 257 -10.81 -10.96 18.20
N SER A 258 -11.37 -10.31 17.18
CA SER A 258 -12.26 -9.15 17.35
C SER A 258 -13.43 -9.18 16.38
N GLU A 259 -14.65 -9.20 16.92
CA GLU A 259 -15.90 -9.10 16.15
C GLU A 259 -16.04 -7.75 15.46
N VAL A 260 -15.57 -6.66 16.07
CA VAL A 260 -15.59 -5.32 15.47
C VAL A 260 -14.82 -5.33 14.14
N ILE A 261 -13.63 -5.92 14.15
CA ILE A 261 -12.75 -5.95 12.97
C ILE A 261 -13.27 -6.93 11.93
N VAL A 262 -13.74 -8.11 12.36
CA VAL A 262 -14.32 -9.12 11.47
C VAL A 262 -15.56 -8.58 10.76
N SER A 263 -16.47 -7.91 11.48
CA SER A 263 -17.66 -7.27 10.90
C SER A 263 -17.28 -6.24 9.84
N ALA A 264 -16.32 -5.38 10.13
CA ALA A 264 -15.87 -4.36 9.19
C ALA A 264 -15.20 -4.96 7.95
N LEU A 265 -14.30 -5.94 8.12
CA LEU A 265 -13.67 -6.66 7.00
C LEU A 265 -14.71 -7.33 6.09
N ASN A 266 -15.70 -7.99 6.70
CA ASN A 266 -16.75 -8.69 5.96
C ASN A 266 -17.64 -7.69 5.20
N ALA A 267 -17.94 -6.52 5.78
CA ALA A 267 -18.66 -5.45 5.09
C ALA A 267 -17.86 -4.89 3.89
N LEU A 268 -16.54 -4.71 4.04
CA LEU A 268 -15.68 -4.25 2.94
C LEU A 268 -15.58 -5.27 1.80
N GLN A 269 -15.34 -6.54 2.11
CA GLN A 269 -15.17 -7.57 1.09
C GLN A 269 -16.48 -7.96 0.39
N ALA A 270 -17.63 -7.65 1.00
CA ALA A 270 -18.95 -7.79 0.39
C ALA A 270 -19.27 -6.69 -0.64
N THR A 271 -18.47 -5.62 -0.71
CA THR A 271 -18.68 -4.57 -1.72
C THR A 271 -18.44 -5.13 -3.11
N ARG A 272 -19.44 -4.97 -3.98
CA ARG A 272 -19.40 -5.40 -5.38
C ARG A 272 -18.86 -4.29 -6.26
N PHE A 273 -17.83 -4.62 -7.03
CA PHE A 273 -17.24 -3.71 -8.02
C PHE A 273 -17.49 -4.24 -9.43
N ARG A 274 -17.41 -3.34 -10.41
CA ARG A 274 -17.31 -3.69 -11.82
C ARG A 274 -16.33 -2.75 -12.52
N VAL A 275 -16.02 -3.07 -13.78
CA VAL A 275 -15.17 -2.21 -14.60
C VAL A 275 -15.97 -1.01 -15.10
N ASN A 276 -15.45 0.20 -14.91
CA ASN A 276 -15.92 1.40 -15.60
C ASN A 276 -15.47 1.33 -17.07
N ARG A 277 -16.32 0.75 -17.91
CA ARG A 277 -16.04 0.52 -19.34
C ARG A 277 -15.74 1.82 -20.10
N ARG A 278 -16.43 2.91 -19.76
CA ARG A 278 -16.23 4.23 -20.41
C ARG A 278 -14.80 4.74 -20.21
N VAL A 279 -14.29 4.63 -18.98
CA VAL A 279 -12.90 5.01 -18.66
C VAL A 279 -11.92 4.03 -19.30
N LEU A 280 -12.19 2.72 -19.23
CA LEU A 280 -11.34 1.70 -19.84
C LEU A 280 -11.19 1.91 -21.35
N GLU A 281 -12.27 2.18 -22.07
CA GLU A 281 -12.24 2.45 -23.52
C GLU A 281 -11.38 3.66 -23.89
N VAL A 282 -11.47 4.74 -23.10
CA VAL A 282 -10.60 5.91 -23.28
C VAL A 282 -9.16 5.52 -23.00
N ALA A 283 -8.89 4.84 -21.88
CA ALA A 283 -7.56 4.42 -21.47
C ALA A 283 -6.88 3.48 -22.47
N GLN A 284 -7.63 2.62 -23.15
CA GLN A 284 -7.09 1.68 -24.13
C GLN A 284 -6.68 2.32 -25.46
N THR A 285 -7.19 3.50 -25.79
CA THR A 285 -6.83 4.18 -27.05
C THR A 285 -5.39 4.66 -27.09
N PHE A 286 -4.77 4.70 -25.93
CA PHE A 286 -3.41 5.08 -25.70
C PHE A 286 -2.46 3.87 -25.78
N LYS A 287 -2.28 3.27 -26.97
CA LYS A 287 -1.55 1.99 -27.13
C LYS A 287 -0.07 2.02 -26.67
N THR A 288 0.36 0.90 -26.09
CA THR A 288 1.70 0.56 -25.59
C THR A 288 2.58 -0.07 -26.67
N ASN A 289 3.71 0.56 -27.02
CA ASN A 289 4.92 -0.13 -27.53
C ASN A 289 6.12 0.44 -26.77
N ALA A 290 6.98 -0.43 -26.21
CA ALA A 290 8.10 -0.02 -25.37
C ALA A 290 9.14 0.86 -26.11
N GLU A 291 9.18 0.79 -27.45
CA GLU A 291 10.19 1.48 -28.27
C GLU A 291 9.78 2.89 -28.73
N ASP A 292 8.49 3.22 -28.79
CA ASP A 292 8.03 4.49 -29.38
C ASP A 292 7.72 5.58 -28.34
N MET A 293 8.66 5.88 -27.43
CA MET A 293 8.48 6.76 -26.26
C MET A 293 8.20 8.26 -26.57
N ARG A 294 7.32 8.60 -27.53
CA ARG A 294 6.90 9.97 -27.91
C ARG A 294 5.37 10.22 -27.87
N GLY A 295 4.69 9.88 -26.76
CA GLY A 295 3.24 10.17 -26.53
C GLY A 295 2.31 8.98 -26.86
N ALA A 296 1.24 8.60 -26.16
CA ALA A 296 0.53 9.03 -24.97
C ALA A 296 -0.12 7.75 -24.34
N VAL A 297 -0.16 7.65 -23.01
CA VAL A 297 -1.17 7.01 -22.16
C VAL A 297 -1.28 7.97 -21.03
N ILE A 298 -2.45 8.49 -20.78
CA ILE A 298 -2.60 9.52 -19.77
C ILE A 298 -2.28 8.82 -18.46
N ASN A 299 -1.18 9.29 -17.87
CA ASN A 299 -0.36 8.71 -16.80
C ASN A 299 0.66 7.61 -17.20
N GLY A 300 1.22 7.70 -18.40
CA GLY A 300 2.20 6.77 -18.98
C GLY A 300 2.95 7.24 -20.24
N ARG A 301 2.62 8.39 -20.86
CA ARG A 301 3.46 9.02 -21.90
C ARG A 301 3.42 10.56 -21.98
N TYR A 302 2.78 11.28 -21.06
CA TYR A 302 3.22 12.61 -20.59
C TYR A 302 2.47 12.91 -19.28
N ILE A 303 3.19 13.40 -18.27
CA ILE A 303 2.68 13.86 -16.95
C ILE A 303 2.35 12.76 -15.93
N GLU A 304 3.40 12.07 -15.47
CA GLU A 304 3.87 12.31 -14.10
C GLU A 304 5.39 12.29 -14.16
N ALA A 305 5.90 13.36 -14.75
CA ALA A 305 7.29 13.72 -14.70
C ALA A 305 7.39 15.24 -14.90
N ARG A 306 7.88 15.97 -13.89
CA ARG A 306 8.65 17.19 -14.18
C ARG A 306 9.74 16.78 -15.19
N HIS A 307 10.23 17.70 -16.03
CA HIS A 307 11.30 17.39 -17.00
C HIS A 307 12.55 16.70 -16.39
N ASP A 308 12.65 16.67 -15.07
CA ASP A 308 13.69 16.03 -14.24
C ASP A 308 13.46 14.56 -13.87
N THR A 309 12.29 13.94 -14.15
CA THR A 309 12.01 12.59 -13.60
C THR A 309 12.85 11.51 -14.28
N PRO A 310 13.54 10.63 -13.54
CA PRO A 310 14.35 9.56 -14.09
C PRO A 310 13.60 8.61 -15.04
N GLU A 311 14.26 8.20 -16.13
CA GLU A 311 13.70 7.26 -17.13
C GLU A 311 13.23 5.94 -16.51
N SER A 312 13.97 5.44 -15.52
CA SER A 312 13.69 4.20 -14.79
C SER A 312 12.33 4.22 -14.08
N LEU A 313 11.94 5.37 -13.51
CA LEU A 313 10.63 5.56 -12.86
C LEU A 313 9.51 5.67 -13.89
N ARG A 314 9.74 6.38 -15.01
CA ARG A 314 8.77 6.44 -16.11
C ARG A 314 8.43 5.03 -16.62
N ARG A 315 9.45 4.20 -16.85
CA ARG A 315 9.28 2.81 -17.30
C ARG A 315 8.44 1.99 -16.33
N ALA A 316 8.74 2.04 -15.03
CA ALA A 316 7.99 1.29 -14.02
C ALA A 316 6.50 1.71 -13.94
N LYS A 317 6.21 3.02 -14.06
CA LYS A 317 4.83 3.52 -14.13
C LYS A 317 4.09 3.00 -15.38
N THR A 318 4.74 3.00 -16.55
CA THR A 318 4.17 2.44 -17.79
C THR A 318 3.82 0.95 -17.64
N ILE A 319 4.72 0.17 -17.05
CA ILE A 319 4.51 -1.26 -16.79
C ILE A 319 3.27 -1.46 -15.90
N ARG A 320 3.18 -0.73 -14.78
CA ARG A 320 2.04 -0.78 -13.86
C ARG A 320 0.71 -0.45 -14.54
N SER A 321 0.68 0.58 -15.38
CA SER A 321 -0.51 0.97 -16.13
C SER A 321 -0.94 -0.11 -17.12
N ALA A 322 0.00 -0.72 -17.84
CA ALA A 322 -0.31 -1.81 -18.76
C ALA A 322 -0.83 -3.07 -18.05
N LEU A 323 -0.23 -3.45 -16.91
CA LEU A 323 -0.75 -4.54 -16.07
C LEU A 323 -2.17 -4.23 -15.56
N THR A 324 -2.43 -2.98 -15.17
CA THR A 324 -3.75 -2.52 -14.73
C THR A 324 -4.77 -2.66 -15.86
N LEU A 325 -4.45 -2.20 -17.07
CA LEU A 325 -5.35 -2.31 -18.23
C LEU A 325 -5.61 -3.76 -18.64
N ALA A 326 -4.60 -4.63 -18.57
CA ALA A 326 -4.75 -6.04 -18.85
C ALA A 326 -5.71 -6.71 -17.83
N ALA A 327 -5.53 -6.43 -16.53
CA ALA A 327 -6.41 -6.95 -15.49
C ALA A 327 -7.86 -6.42 -15.60
N MET A 328 -8.04 -5.15 -15.98
CA MET A 328 -9.38 -4.60 -16.24
C MET A 328 -10.03 -5.19 -17.49
N ARG A 329 -9.26 -5.52 -18.54
CA ARG A 329 -9.76 -6.20 -19.74
C ARG A 329 -10.30 -7.59 -19.43
N GLU A 330 -9.57 -8.38 -18.63
CA GLU A 330 -10.02 -9.72 -18.19
C GLU A 330 -11.39 -9.66 -17.50
N LEU A 331 -11.65 -8.58 -16.74
CA LEU A 331 -12.87 -8.41 -15.95
C LEU A 331 -13.96 -7.59 -16.67
N ALA A 332 -13.71 -7.10 -17.89
CA ALA A 332 -14.58 -6.13 -18.55
C ALA A 332 -16.00 -6.67 -18.79
N ASP A 333 -16.11 -7.98 -19.04
CA ASP A 333 -17.38 -8.68 -19.31
C ASP A 333 -18.06 -9.25 -18.05
N GLU A 334 -17.43 -9.14 -16.89
CA GLU A 334 -18.04 -9.57 -15.63
C GLU A 334 -19.04 -8.53 -15.12
N GLU A 335 -20.22 -8.97 -14.72
CA GLU A 335 -21.23 -8.06 -14.14
C GLU A 335 -20.77 -7.45 -12.82
N ALA A 336 -20.07 -8.24 -12.01
CA ALA A 336 -19.49 -7.83 -10.75
C ALA A 336 -18.32 -8.73 -10.35
N PHE A 337 -17.43 -8.19 -9.51
CA PHE A 337 -16.38 -8.91 -8.82
C PHE A 337 -16.11 -8.27 -7.45
N TYR A 338 -15.30 -8.96 -6.64
CA TYR A 338 -15.04 -8.64 -5.25
C TYR A 338 -13.54 -8.61 -4.98
N PHE A 339 -13.17 -7.84 -3.95
CA PHE A 339 -11.82 -7.84 -3.42
C PHE A 339 -11.82 -8.54 -2.06
N PRO A 340 -11.10 -9.66 -1.87
CA PRO A 340 -10.84 -10.17 -0.53
C PRO A 340 -9.96 -9.18 0.25
N TRP A 341 -10.22 -9.00 1.54
CA TRP A 341 -9.47 -8.10 2.42
C TRP A 341 -8.74 -8.86 3.52
N ASN A 342 -7.65 -8.30 4.02
CA ASN A 342 -6.99 -8.73 5.24
C ASN A 342 -6.32 -7.56 5.97
N LEU A 343 -5.68 -7.83 7.11
CA LEU A 343 -5.09 -6.82 7.98
C LEU A 343 -3.57 -6.79 7.87
N ASP A 344 -2.96 -5.64 8.09
CA ASP A 344 -1.62 -5.64 8.67
C ASP A 344 -1.65 -5.98 10.17
N TRP A 345 -0.48 -6.20 10.78
CA TRP A 345 -0.36 -6.55 12.19
C TRP A 345 -0.76 -5.43 13.18
N ARG A 346 -1.15 -4.25 12.68
CA ARG A 346 -1.64 -3.10 13.47
C ARG A 346 -3.15 -2.89 13.29
N GLY A 347 -3.77 -3.60 12.35
CA GLY A 347 -5.21 -3.59 12.10
C GLY A 347 -5.63 -2.81 10.86
N ARG A 348 -4.71 -2.17 10.13
CA ARG A 348 -5.09 -1.49 8.88
C ARG A 348 -5.54 -2.52 7.85
N MET A 349 -6.70 -2.28 7.24
CA MET A 349 -7.31 -3.19 6.27
C MET A 349 -6.81 -2.89 4.85
N TYR A 350 -6.50 -3.96 4.11
CA TYR A 350 -5.97 -3.91 2.76
C TYR A 350 -6.66 -4.95 1.87
N PRO A 351 -7.01 -4.61 0.62
CA PRO A 351 -7.29 -5.61 -0.40
C PRO A 351 -6.11 -6.56 -0.57
N ALA A 352 -6.40 -7.83 -0.77
CA ALA A 352 -5.44 -8.92 -0.86
C ALA A 352 -5.24 -9.42 -2.30
N THR A 353 -5.62 -8.62 -3.29
CA THR A 353 -5.43 -8.86 -4.72
C THR A 353 -4.08 -8.36 -5.23
N SER A 354 -3.64 -8.91 -6.35
CA SER A 354 -2.47 -8.51 -7.12
C SER A 354 -2.89 -7.53 -8.22
N ILE A 355 -2.01 -6.59 -8.57
CA ILE A 355 -2.14 -5.62 -9.66
C ILE A 355 -3.22 -4.55 -9.43
N ILE A 356 -4.49 -4.93 -9.31
CA ILE A 356 -5.63 -4.01 -9.18
C ILE A 356 -6.28 -4.10 -7.81
N SER A 357 -6.71 -2.95 -7.28
CA SER A 357 -7.44 -2.84 -6.02
C SER A 357 -8.15 -1.48 -5.93
N PRO A 358 -9.19 -1.33 -5.08
CA PRO A 358 -9.83 -0.04 -4.82
C PRO A 358 -8.87 0.96 -4.13
N GLN A 359 -7.77 0.48 -3.55
CA GLN A 359 -6.68 1.31 -2.98
C GLN A 359 -5.55 1.58 -3.99
N GLY A 360 -5.76 1.29 -5.28
CA GLY A 360 -4.77 1.40 -6.33
C GLY A 360 -4.48 2.82 -6.81
N ALA A 361 -3.73 2.91 -7.92
CA ALA A 361 -3.41 4.14 -8.64
C ALA A 361 -4.66 4.88 -9.13
N ASP A 362 -4.50 6.14 -9.54
CA ASP A 362 -5.55 6.93 -10.19
C ASP A 362 -6.22 6.19 -11.37
N LEU A 363 -5.45 5.64 -12.32
CA LEU A 363 -5.99 4.85 -13.43
C LEU A 363 -6.77 3.62 -12.94
N CYS A 364 -6.24 2.90 -11.95
CA CYS A 364 -6.91 1.72 -11.39
C CYS A 364 -8.25 2.12 -10.75
N LYS A 365 -8.29 3.22 -9.99
CA LYS A 365 -9.52 3.71 -9.35
C LYS A 365 -10.52 4.26 -10.37
N GLY A 366 -10.07 4.99 -11.39
CA GLY A 366 -10.94 5.49 -12.47
C GLY A 366 -11.59 4.38 -13.29
N CYS A 367 -10.90 3.25 -13.48
CA CYS A 367 -11.45 2.06 -14.15
C CYS A 367 -12.36 1.20 -13.25
N LEU A 368 -12.54 1.54 -11.98
CA LEU A 368 -13.41 0.81 -11.04
C LEU A 368 -14.66 1.64 -10.73
N GLU A 369 -15.78 0.96 -10.55
CA GLU A 369 -17.02 1.54 -10.03
C GLU A 369 -17.82 0.48 -9.26
N PHE A 370 -18.77 0.87 -8.42
CA PHE A 370 -19.67 -0.07 -7.77
C PHE A 370 -20.52 -0.81 -8.82
N ALA A 371 -20.78 -2.10 -8.62
CA ALA A 371 -21.61 -2.86 -9.55
C ALA A 371 -23.05 -2.32 -9.56
N GLU A 372 -23.61 -2.11 -8.37
CA GLU A 372 -24.91 -1.49 -8.17
C GLU A 372 -24.80 0.02 -8.04
N GLY A 373 -25.47 0.73 -8.94
CA GLY A 373 -25.67 2.16 -8.79
C GLY A 373 -26.62 2.48 -7.65
N THR A 374 -26.46 3.65 -7.04
CA THR A 374 -27.37 4.23 -6.05
C THR A 374 -27.95 5.51 -6.66
N PRO A 375 -29.28 5.72 -6.66
CA PRO A 375 -29.85 7.00 -7.06
C PRO A 375 -29.22 8.13 -6.26
N LEU A 376 -28.78 9.21 -6.90
CA LEU A 376 -28.13 10.34 -6.23
C LEU A 376 -29.02 10.93 -5.14
N GLY A 377 -30.33 10.99 -5.38
CA GLY A 377 -31.27 11.65 -4.49
C GLY A 377 -30.97 13.15 -4.36
N ARG A 378 -31.63 13.79 -3.40
CA ARG A 378 -31.66 15.25 -3.27
C ARG A 378 -30.29 15.90 -3.08
N ASP A 379 -29.41 15.25 -2.32
CA ASP A 379 -28.12 15.81 -1.92
C ASP A 379 -26.94 15.20 -2.71
N GLY A 380 -27.15 14.10 -3.43
CA GLY A 380 -26.07 13.39 -4.13
C GLY A 380 -25.44 14.21 -5.24
N GLY A 381 -26.22 15.03 -5.95
CA GLY A 381 -25.72 15.95 -6.98
C GLY A 381 -24.71 16.96 -6.42
N LYS A 382 -24.98 17.51 -5.23
CA LYS A 382 -24.05 18.40 -4.51
C LYS A 382 -22.73 17.69 -4.18
N TRP A 383 -22.81 16.47 -3.65
CA TRP A 383 -21.60 15.70 -3.33
C TRP A 383 -20.78 15.33 -4.57
N LEU A 384 -21.44 14.99 -5.68
CA LEU A 384 -20.78 14.77 -6.97
C LEU A 384 -20.08 16.04 -7.47
N ALA A 385 -20.73 17.20 -7.33
CA ALA A 385 -20.13 18.48 -7.69
C ALA A 385 -18.90 18.82 -6.85
N ILE A 386 -18.96 18.63 -5.53
CA ILE A 386 -17.81 18.79 -4.63
C ILE A 386 -16.67 17.83 -5.01
N HIS A 387 -17.01 16.57 -5.33
CA HIS A 387 -16.05 15.55 -5.73
C HIS A 387 -15.31 15.91 -7.02
N LEU A 388 -16.01 16.44 -8.03
CA LEU A 388 -15.39 16.96 -9.26
C LEU A 388 -14.37 18.07 -8.97
N CYS A 389 -14.75 19.04 -8.15
CA CYS A 389 -13.88 20.14 -7.75
C CYS A 389 -12.61 19.64 -7.03
N ASN A 390 -12.77 18.69 -6.09
CA ASN A 390 -11.65 18.08 -5.38
C ASN A 390 -10.70 17.32 -6.34
N LEU A 391 -11.24 16.50 -7.24
CA LEU A 391 -10.44 15.72 -8.19
C LEU A 391 -9.72 16.61 -9.22
N ALA A 392 -10.27 17.78 -9.52
CA ALA A 392 -9.64 18.80 -10.36
C ALA A 392 -8.44 19.48 -9.68
N GLY A 393 -8.27 19.36 -8.36
CA GLY A 393 -7.26 20.11 -7.59
C GLY A 393 -7.67 21.55 -7.29
N GLU A 394 -8.98 21.81 -7.32
CA GLU A 394 -9.58 23.12 -7.10
C GLU A 394 -10.24 23.21 -5.72
N GLU A 395 -9.73 22.54 -4.70
CA GLU A 395 -10.27 22.60 -3.34
C GLU A 395 -9.91 23.89 -2.58
N LYS A 396 -9.00 24.71 -3.12
CA LYS A 396 -8.51 25.96 -2.52
C LYS A 396 -8.58 27.15 -3.48
N ALA A 397 -9.04 28.31 -2.97
CA ALA A 397 -9.07 29.58 -3.70
C ALA A 397 -8.03 30.57 -3.14
N THR A 398 -7.67 31.57 -3.94
CA THR A 398 -6.84 32.69 -3.49
C THR A 398 -7.72 33.86 -3.09
N VAL A 399 -7.75 34.19 -1.80
CA VAL A 399 -8.52 35.31 -1.23
C VAL A 399 -7.55 36.25 -0.51
N GLY A 400 -7.51 37.52 -0.92
CA GLY A 400 -6.61 38.51 -0.32
C GLY A 400 -5.12 38.13 -0.41
N GLY A 401 -4.72 37.45 -1.48
CA GLY A 401 -3.34 36.96 -1.69
C GLY A 401 -2.98 35.69 -0.90
N LYS A 402 -3.91 35.12 -0.12
CA LYS A 402 -3.70 33.87 0.63
C LYS A 402 -4.50 32.72 0.04
N ARG A 403 -3.91 31.53 0.01
CA ARG A 403 -4.59 30.28 -0.38
C ARG A 403 -5.41 29.76 0.81
N VAL A 404 -6.73 29.76 0.67
CA VAL A 404 -7.68 29.26 1.68
C VAL A 404 -8.52 28.13 1.09
N HIS A 405 -9.09 27.26 1.92
CA HIS A 405 -10.01 26.25 1.39
C HIS A 405 -11.27 26.91 0.84
N ARG A 406 -11.78 26.36 -0.26
CA ARG A 406 -13.11 26.67 -0.74
C ARG A 406 -14.15 26.09 0.23
N THR A 407 -15.24 26.82 0.46
CA THR A 407 -16.41 26.28 1.20
C THR A 407 -17.08 25.17 0.39
N PRO A 408 -17.92 24.31 1.00
CA PRO A 408 -18.68 23.32 0.25
C PRO A 408 -19.47 23.94 -0.92
N GLU A 409 -20.07 25.11 -0.69
CA GLU A 409 -20.85 25.85 -1.68
C GLU A 409 -19.97 26.40 -2.81
N GLU A 410 -18.77 26.90 -2.50
CA GLU A 410 -17.82 27.36 -3.53
C GLU A 410 -17.28 26.21 -4.39
N ARG A 411 -17.09 25.02 -3.80
CA ARG A 411 -16.69 23.81 -4.55
C ARG A 411 -17.81 23.33 -5.48
N GLU A 412 -19.05 23.34 -5.01
CA GLU A 412 -20.24 23.07 -5.83
C GLU A 412 -20.37 24.08 -6.99
N GLN A 413 -20.28 25.37 -6.67
CA GLN A 413 -20.37 26.46 -7.65
C GLN A 413 -19.29 26.38 -8.72
N TRP A 414 -18.04 26.02 -8.35
CA TRP A 414 -16.96 25.81 -9.32
C TRP A 414 -17.35 24.77 -10.38
N THR A 415 -17.99 23.67 -9.98
CA THR A 415 -18.42 22.63 -10.93
C THR A 415 -19.51 23.16 -11.86
N HIS A 416 -20.46 23.94 -11.35
CA HIS A 416 -21.49 24.57 -12.19
C HIS A 416 -20.90 25.56 -13.20
N GLU A 417 -19.92 26.37 -12.80
CA GLU A 417 -19.22 27.30 -13.68
C GLU A 417 -18.40 26.59 -14.77
N ASN A 418 -17.92 25.38 -14.48
CA ASN A 418 -17.14 24.57 -15.40
C ASN A 418 -17.98 23.48 -16.09
N ALA A 419 -19.32 23.47 -15.91
CA ALA A 419 -20.19 22.39 -16.36
C ALA A 419 -20.09 22.13 -17.87
N GLN A 420 -20.02 23.18 -18.69
CA GLN A 420 -19.88 23.04 -20.14
C GLN A 420 -18.57 22.32 -20.52
N ALA A 421 -17.46 22.66 -19.87
CA ALA A 421 -16.18 21.99 -20.09
C ALA A 421 -16.23 20.53 -19.63
N ILE A 422 -16.78 20.26 -18.45
CA ILE A 422 -16.95 18.92 -17.90
C ILE A 422 -17.80 18.04 -18.82
N LEU A 423 -18.94 18.55 -19.31
CA LEU A 423 -19.79 17.85 -20.27
C LEU A 423 -19.06 17.57 -21.58
N SER A 424 -18.27 18.54 -22.08
CA SER A 424 -17.46 18.34 -23.28
C SER A 424 -16.41 17.23 -23.13
N TYR A 425 -15.88 17.02 -21.91
CA TYR A 425 -14.95 15.94 -21.60
C TYR A 425 -15.66 14.59 -21.57
N ALA A 426 -16.89 14.53 -21.04
CA ALA A 426 -17.69 13.32 -21.05
C ALA A 426 -18.14 12.92 -22.47
N GLU A 427 -18.49 13.88 -23.31
CA GLU A 427 -18.95 13.63 -24.68
C GLU A 427 -17.79 13.24 -25.62
N HIS A 428 -16.66 13.96 -25.55
CA HIS A 428 -15.53 13.76 -26.46
C HIS A 428 -14.17 13.71 -25.70
N PRO A 429 -13.96 12.72 -24.81
CA PRO A 429 -12.78 12.66 -23.94
C PRO A 429 -11.44 12.57 -24.66
N ARG A 430 -11.44 12.10 -25.91
CA ARG A 430 -10.23 11.98 -26.74
C ARG A 430 -9.84 13.28 -27.46
N VAL A 431 -10.82 14.15 -27.70
CA VAL A 431 -10.62 15.43 -28.39
C VAL A 431 -10.46 16.55 -27.36
N ASN A 432 -11.35 16.58 -26.37
CA ASN A 432 -11.36 17.59 -25.31
C ASN A 432 -10.51 17.12 -24.14
N THR A 433 -9.22 17.41 -24.22
CA THR A 433 -8.17 16.87 -23.33
C THR A 433 -7.95 17.68 -22.04
N GLY A 434 -8.85 18.61 -21.71
CA GLY A 434 -8.69 19.48 -20.54
C GLY A 434 -8.68 18.73 -19.21
N TRP A 435 -9.40 17.59 -19.14
CA TRP A 435 -9.41 16.69 -17.97
C TRP A 435 -8.03 16.12 -17.62
N HIS A 436 -7.04 16.16 -18.52
CA HIS A 436 -5.68 15.68 -18.27
C HIS A 436 -4.95 16.52 -17.21
N ARG A 437 -5.42 17.75 -16.95
CA ARG A 437 -4.80 18.69 -16.02
C ARG A 437 -5.29 18.56 -14.58
N ALA A 438 -6.32 17.75 -14.35
CA ALA A 438 -6.84 17.49 -13.00
C ALA A 438 -5.78 16.79 -12.14
N ASP A 439 -5.82 16.98 -10.82
CA ASP A 439 -4.91 16.30 -9.87
C ASP A 439 -5.08 14.77 -9.89
N LYS A 440 -6.28 14.29 -10.25
CA LYS A 440 -6.65 12.88 -10.36
C LYS A 440 -7.39 12.62 -11.68
N PRO A 441 -6.69 12.62 -12.84
CA PRO A 441 -7.32 12.75 -14.16
C PRO A 441 -8.29 11.60 -14.51
N TRP A 442 -7.96 10.35 -14.19
CA TRP A 442 -8.83 9.23 -14.54
C TRP A 442 -10.08 9.15 -13.66
N GLN A 443 -9.94 9.43 -12.36
CA GLN A 443 -11.09 9.56 -11.47
C GLN A 443 -11.93 10.79 -11.85
N PHE A 444 -11.31 11.90 -12.24
CA PHE A 444 -12.02 13.10 -12.69
C PHE A 444 -12.83 12.81 -13.95
N LEU A 445 -12.25 12.13 -14.95
CA LEU A 445 -12.97 11.69 -16.14
C LEU A 445 -14.14 10.76 -15.79
N ALA A 446 -13.95 9.82 -14.86
CA ALA A 446 -15.03 8.96 -14.37
C ALA A 446 -16.18 9.80 -13.81
N ALA A 447 -15.87 10.82 -13.00
CA ALA A 447 -16.85 11.74 -12.44
C ALA A 447 -17.50 12.65 -13.49
N CYS A 448 -16.78 13.06 -14.55
CA CYS A 448 -17.37 13.80 -15.68
C CYS A 448 -18.48 12.98 -16.36
N PHE A 449 -18.27 11.67 -16.55
CA PHE A 449 -19.28 10.79 -17.13
C PHE A 449 -20.51 10.62 -16.24
N GLU A 450 -20.37 10.69 -14.92
CA GLU A 450 -21.51 10.69 -13.99
C GLU A 450 -22.20 12.03 -13.92
N TRP A 451 -21.46 13.14 -14.04
CA TRP A 451 -22.03 14.47 -14.14
C TRP A 451 -22.95 14.60 -15.35
N ALA A 452 -22.52 14.09 -16.50
CA ALA A 452 -23.35 14.07 -17.71
C ALA A 452 -24.68 13.32 -17.47
N GLY A 453 -24.61 12.12 -16.88
CA GLY A 453 -25.82 11.36 -16.54
C GLY A 453 -26.72 12.07 -15.52
N TYR A 454 -26.13 12.76 -14.54
CA TYR A 454 -26.87 13.59 -13.60
C TYR A 454 -27.56 14.79 -14.29
N GLN A 455 -26.92 15.44 -15.26
CA GLN A 455 -27.54 16.54 -16.01
C GLN A 455 -28.75 16.08 -16.85
N GLU A 456 -28.76 14.81 -17.28
CA GLU A 456 -29.86 14.22 -18.05
C GLU A 456 -31.01 13.70 -17.17
N GLU A 457 -30.69 12.98 -16.09
CA GLU A 457 -31.67 12.24 -15.28
C GLU A 457 -31.99 12.89 -13.92
N GLY A 458 -31.23 13.91 -13.50
CA GLY A 458 -31.36 14.57 -12.20
C GLY A 458 -31.14 13.61 -11.02
N ASP A 459 -31.89 13.83 -9.93
CA ASP A 459 -31.79 13.06 -8.67
C ASP A 459 -32.01 11.55 -8.84
N ALA A 460 -32.66 11.13 -9.93
CA ALA A 460 -32.90 9.71 -10.24
C ALA A 460 -31.65 9.00 -10.80
N PHE A 461 -30.65 9.75 -11.28
CA PHE A 461 -29.43 9.19 -11.85
C PHE A 461 -28.77 8.21 -10.87
N ARG A 462 -28.52 6.99 -11.35
CA ARG A 462 -27.91 5.92 -10.55
C ARG A 462 -26.39 5.94 -10.66
N SER A 463 -25.78 6.79 -9.85
CA SER A 463 -24.32 6.88 -9.68
C SER A 463 -23.73 5.58 -9.12
N ARG A 464 -22.55 5.20 -9.61
CA ARG A 464 -21.74 4.05 -9.22
C ARG A 464 -20.38 4.43 -8.64
N LEU A 465 -20.10 5.72 -8.49
CA LEU A 465 -18.87 6.18 -7.86
C LEU A 465 -19.06 6.42 -6.36
N ALA A 466 -17.94 6.55 -5.67
CA ALA A 466 -17.90 6.89 -4.25
C ALA A 466 -17.49 8.35 -4.06
N GLY A 467 -18.23 9.07 -3.22
CA GLY A 467 -17.73 10.33 -2.66
C GLY A 467 -16.84 10.02 -1.46
N ALA A 468 -15.53 10.14 -1.66
CA ALA A 468 -14.52 9.91 -0.63
C ALA A 468 -14.25 11.18 0.19
N LEU A 469 -14.11 10.99 1.51
CA LEU A 469 -13.89 12.03 2.50
C LEU A 469 -12.58 11.77 3.24
N ASP A 470 -11.61 12.68 3.12
CA ASP A 470 -10.20 12.47 3.52
C ASP A 470 -9.82 13.18 4.81
N GLY A 471 -9.17 12.46 5.73
CA GLY A 471 -8.66 13.03 6.98
C GLY A 471 -7.62 14.15 6.77
N SER A 472 -7.73 15.21 7.58
CA SER A 472 -6.76 16.31 7.59
C SER A 472 -5.51 15.93 8.38
N CYS A 473 -4.59 15.16 7.78
CA CYS A 473 -3.41 14.61 8.48
C CYS A 473 -3.80 13.71 9.66
N SER A 474 -4.39 12.54 9.34
CA SER A 474 -5.02 11.63 10.31
C SER A 474 -4.17 11.33 11.55
N GLY A 475 -2.86 11.08 11.40
CA GLY A 475 -2.00 10.81 12.56
C GLY A 475 -1.97 11.95 13.59
N VAL A 476 -1.98 13.20 13.14
CA VAL A 476 -2.05 14.38 14.02
C VAL A 476 -3.46 14.55 14.59
N GLN A 477 -4.52 14.26 13.82
CA GLN A 477 -5.89 14.23 14.34
C GLN A 477 -6.04 13.23 15.49
N MET A 478 -5.49 12.01 15.33
CA MET A 478 -5.54 10.98 16.37
C MET A 478 -4.79 11.42 17.63
N LEU A 479 -3.57 11.96 17.49
CA LEU A 479 -2.79 12.44 18.64
C LEU A 479 -3.45 13.64 19.32
N ALA A 480 -3.91 14.63 18.57
CA ALA A 480 -4.59 15.81 19.13
C ALA A 480 -5.90 15.42 19.84
N GLY A 481 -6.67 14.48 19.27
CA GLY A 481 -7.87 13.93 19.89
C GLY A 481 -7.56 13.26 21.22
N MET A 482 -6.63 12.30 21.26
CA MET A 482 -6.34 11.52 22.48
C MET A 482 -5.69 12.33 23.59
N THR A 483 -4.88 13.35 23.27
CA THR A 483 -4.23 14.23 24.28
C THR A 483 -5.00 15.52 24.54
N ARG A 484 -6.16 15.70 23.90
CA ARG A 484 -6.99 16.91 24.00
C ARG A 484 -6.23 18.19 23.63
N ASP A 485 -5.29 18.13 22.69
CA ASP A 485 -4.53 19.30 22.24
C ASP A 485 -5.39 20.17 21.30
N ALA A 486 -5.96 21.25 21.84
CA ALA A 486 -6.83 22.16 21.08
C ALA A 486 -6.08 22.93 19.99
N SER A 487 -4.81 23.27 20.21
CA SER A 487 -4.00 24.00 19.25
C SER A 487 -3.65 23.12 18.06
N ALA A 488 -3.17 21.90 18.31
CA ALA A 488 -2.95 20.92 17.26
C ALA A 488 -4.26 20.57 16.56
N GLY A 489 -5.33 20.32 17.32
CA GLY A 489 -6.66 19.99 16.81
C GLY A 489 -7.20 21.03 15.83
N ALA A 490 -7.05 22.32 16.11
CA ALA A 490 -7.46 23.39 15.19
C ALA A 490 -6.73 23.32 13.85
N MET A 491 -5.40 23.08 13.84
CA MET A 491 -4.60 23.01 12.61
C MET A 491 -4.96 21.82 11.71
N VAL A 492 -5.54 20.78 12.29
CA VAL A 492 -6.02 19.58 11.59
C VAL A 492 -7.54 19.49 11.56
N ASN A 493 -8.18 20.66 11.65
CA ASN A 493 -9.61 20.84 11.43
C ASN A 493 -10.50 20.04 12.39
N LEU A 494 -10.04 19.67 13.59
CA LEU A 494 -10.93 19.10 14.62
C LEU A 494 -11.79 20.17 15.30
N VAL A 495 -11.41 21.45 15.17
CA VAL A 495 -12.17 22.59 15.69
C VAL A 495 -12.86 23.29 14.52
N PRO A 496 -14.16 23.65 14.65
CA PRO A 496 -14.89 24.37 13.61
C PRO A 496 -14.19 25.66 13.18
N SER A 497 -14.19 25.91 11.87
CA SER A 497 -13.69 27.14 11.26
C SER A 497 -14.42 27.41 9.95
N GLU A 498 -14.45 28.67 9.52
CA GLU A 498 -15.17 29.07 8.30
C GLU A 498 -14.55 28.50 7.01
N ARG A 499 -13.21 28.43 6.94
CA ARG A 499 -12.47 28.04 5.72
C ARG A 499 -11.36 27.01 5.97
N GLY A 500 -11.49 26.24 7.05
CA GLY A 500 -10.50 25.23 7.43
C GLY A 500 -9.13 25.84 7.74
N ASP A 501 -8.20 24.97 8.07
CA ASP A 501 -6.81 25.27 8.31
C ASP A 501 -5.91 24.39 7.42
N ASP A 502 -4.65 24.81 7.29
CA ASP A 502 -3.65 24.12 6.48
C ASP A 502 -2.40 23.88 7.30
N TYR A 503 -2.38 22.76 8.03
CA TYR A 503 -1.27 22.31 8.86
C TYR A 503 0.10 22.44 8.16
N TYR A 504 0.19 22.03 6.90
CA TYR A 504 1.44 22.12 6.12
C TYR A 504 1.85 23.56 5.80
N GLY A 505 0.87 24.43 5.55
CA GLY A 505 1.08 25.86 5.34
C GLY A 505 1.59 26.53 6.60
N ARG A 506 1.00 26.22 7.76
CA ARG A 506 1.47 26.70 9.07
C ARG A 506 2.90 26.26 9.37
N MET A 507 3.25 25.01 9.07
CA MET A 507 4.62 24.53 9.22
C MET A 507 5.60 25.31 8.32
N ALA A 508 5.21 25.64 7.10
CA ALA A 508 6.03 26.46 6.20
C ALA A 508 6.20 27.90 6.75
N GLU A 509 5.10 28.55 7.16
CA GLU A 509 5.16 29.90 7.75
C GLU A 509 6.00 29.95 9.03
N ALA A 510 5.85 28.96 9.91
CA ALA A 510 6.62 28.84 11.13
C ALA A 510 8.11 28.63 10.84
N LEU A 511 8.45 27.79 9.85
CA LEU A 511 9.83 27.63 9.41
C LEU A 511 10.41 28.92 8.84
N SER A 512 9.67 29.64 7.99
CA SER A 512 10.13 30.93 7.45
C SER A 512 10.43 31.93 8.56
N LYS A 513 9.53 32.07 9.56
CA LYS A 513 9.77 32.93 10.73
C LYS A 513 11.02 32.52 11.50
N ARG A 514 11.20 31.22 11.71
CA ARG A 514 12.38 30.65 12.38
C ARG A 514 13.67 31.00 11.63
N LEU A 515 13.69 30.79 10.31
CA LEU A 515 14.85 31.11 9.48
C LEU A 515 15.17 32.61 9.47
N CYS A 516 14.16 33.48 9.44
CA CYS A 516 14.36 34.93 9.57
C CYS A 516 14.99 35.29 10.93
N GLY A 517 14.52 34.71 12.04
CA GLY A 517 15.09 34.97 13.36
C GLY A 517 16.54 34.50 13.54
N LEU A 518 17.00 33.54 12.71
CA LEU A 518 18.41 33.13 12.70
C LEU A 518 19.32 34.21 12.11
N VAL A 519 18.82 35.09 11.22
CA VAL A 519 19.62 36.13 10.56
C VAL A 519 20.29 37.06 11.58
N ASP A 520 19.57 37.41 12.64
CA ASP A 520 20.03 38.37 13.65
C ASP A 520 21.26 37.89 14.43
N HIS A 521 21.53 36.58 14.46
CA HIS A 521 22.60 35.97 15.27
C HIS A 521 23.46 34.97 14.47
N ALA A 522 23.32 34.94 13.15
CA ALA A 522 24.00 33.97 12.30
C ALA A 522 25.48 34.31 12.13
N ASP A 523 26.34 33.30 12.30
CA ASP A 523 27.73 33.38 11.87
C ASP A 523 27.85 33.33 10.34
N VAL A 524 29.06 33.54 9.81
CA VAL A 524 29.32 33.55 8.36
C VAL A 524 28.83 32.25 7.68
N ALA A 525 29.03 31.11 8.34
CA ALA A 525 28.62 29.81 7.82
C ALA A 525 27.10 29.66 7.76
N THR A 526 26.38 30.08 8.81
CA THR A 526 24.92 30.03 8.86
C THR A 526 24.30 31.04 7.90
N MET A 527 24.89 32.23 7.76
CA MET A 527 24.46 33.24 6.79
C MET A 527 24.56 32.71 5.34
N ALA A 528 25.63 32.01 4.99
CA ALA A 528 25.76 31.41 3.66
C ALA A 528 24.66 30.39 3.35
N ARG A 529 24.26 29.58 4.34
CA ARG A 529 23.15 28.61 4.20
C ARG A 529 21.79 29.30 4.10
N LEU A 530 21.58 30.35 4.89
CA LEU A 530 20.36 31.17 4.82
C LEU A 530 20.22 31.82 3.45
N GLN A 531 21.31 32.35 2.89
CA GLN A 531 21.33 32.90 1.53
C GLN A 531 21.00 31.82 0.48
N PHE A 532 21.62 30.64 0.57
CA PHE A 532 21.34 29.52 -0.34
C PHE A 532 19.85 29.14 -0.35
N TRP A 533 19.21 29.12 0.83
CA TRP A 533 17.81 28.76 0.96
C TRP A 533 16.85 29.91 0.66
N ALA A 534 17.28 31.16 0.76
CA ALA A 534 16.48 32.33 0.36
C ALA A 534 16.20 32.38 -1.15
N GLU A 535 17.06 31.76 -1.96
CA GLU A 535 16.87 31.64 -3.41
C GLU A 535 15.92 30.48 -3.81
N LYS A 536 15.41 29.72 -2.84
CA LYS A 536 14.56 28.54 -3.06
C LYS A 536 13.17 28.74 -2.46
N SER A 537 12.17 28.09 -3.06
CA SER A 537 10.82 28.06 -2.49
C SER A 537 10.80 27.14 -1.27
N ILE A 538 10.56 27.72 -0.09
CA ILE A 538 10.24 26.99 1.14
C ILE A 538 8.74 27.15 1.37
N ASP A 539 7.98 26.25 0.77
CA ASP A 539 6.52 26.34 0.71
C ASP A 539 5.82 25.13 1.35
N ARG A 540 4.49 25.18 1.34
CA ARG A 540 3.62 24.09 1.78
C ARG A 540 3.97 22.75 1.14
N ASP A 541 4.31 22.73 -0.15
CA ASP A 541 4.61 21.47 -0.84
C ASP A 541 5.88 20.84 -0.25
N LEU A 542 6.95 21.62 -0.08
CA LEU A 542 8.18 21.13 0.56
C LEU A 542 7.91 20.55 1.96
N LEU A 543 7.10 21.25 2.77
CA LEU A 543 6.82 20.87 4.16
C LEU A 543 5.81 19.73 4.31
N LYS A 544 5.02 19.40 3.28
CA LYS A 544 4.04 18.31 3.32
C LYS A 544 4.67 16.97 3.71
N GLY A 545 5.79 16.60 3.09
CA GLY A 545 6.49 15.34 3.36
C GLY A 545 6.97 15.20 4.82
N PRO A 546 7.77 16.16 5.33
CA PRO A 546 8.24 16.13 6.70
C PRO A 546 7.10 16.15 7.73
N SER A 547 6.08 16.97 7.48
CA SER A 547 4.91 17.10 8.37
C SER A 547 4.09 15.82 8.47
N MET A 548 3.79 15.16 7.34
CA MET A 548 3.06 13.88 7.32
C MET A 548 3.86 12.73 7.97
N THR A 549 5.19 12.80 7.94
CA THR A 549 6.04 11.69 8.41
C THR A 549 6.53 11.85 9.84
N LYS A 550 6.48 13.07 10.41
CA LYS A 550 6.89 13.33 11.80
C LYS A 550 6.12 12.50 12.81
N VAL A 551 4.79 12.42 12.69
CA VAL A 551 3.93 11.60 13.57
C VAL A 551 4.31 10.11 13.55
N TYR A 552 4.97 9.68 12.47
CA TYR A 552 5.52 8.34 12.30
C TYR A 552 7.01 8.25 12.65
N SER A 553 7.47 9.12 13.55
CA SER A 553 8.84 9.19 14.09
C SER A 553 9.94 9.45 13.06
N ALA A 554 9.61 10.00 11.87
CA ALA A 554 10.62 10.53 10.97
C ALA A 554 11.38 11.68 11.64
N GLY A 555 12.69 11.72 11.42
CA GLY A 555 13.59 12.73 11.96
C GLY A 555 14.44 13.37 10.87
N THR A 556 15.47 14.11 11.29
CA THR A 556 16.31 14.95 10.42
C THR A 556 16.84 14.23 9.18
N TYR A 557 17.28 12.97 9.29
CA TYR A 557 17.79 12.23 8.13
C TYR A 557 16.71 11.99 7.06
N THR A 558 15.54 11.49 7.46
CA THR A 558 14.41 11.26 6.55
C THR A 558 13.91 12.57 5.96
N PHE A 559 13.87 13.64 6.74
CA PHE A 559 13.50 14.96 6.23
C PHE A 559 14.53 15.49 5.24
N GLY A 560 15.82 15.26 5.46
CA GLY A 560 16.86 15.65 4.51
C GLY A 560 16.77 14.88 3.20
N GLU A 561 16.46 13.57 3.22
CA GLU A 561 16.15 12.80 2.00
C GLU A 561 14.93 13.36 1.25
N GLN A 562 13.88 13.75 1.99
CA GLN A 562 12.68 14.37 1.39
C GLN A 562 12.96 15.76 0.81
N VAL A 563 13.74 16.59 1.51
CA VAL A 563 14.17 17.91 1.04
C VAL A 563 15.04 17.78 -0.20
N GLN A 564 16.03 16.90 -0.18
CA GLN A 564 16.88 16.62 -1.33
C GLN A 564 16.06 16.15 -2.53
N SER A 565 15.16 15.18 -2.33
CA SER A 565 14.32 14.65 -3.40
C SER A 565 13.42 15.70 -4.03
N LYS A 566 12.98 16.72 -3.26
CA LYS A 566 12.11 17.79 -3.76
C LYS A 566 12.85 18.96 -4.40
N THR A 567 14.08 19.23 -3.95
CA THR A 567 14.80 20.47 -4.27
C THR A 567 16.08 20.26 -5.09
N GLY A 568 16.61 19.03 -5.13
CA GLY A 568 17.92 18.73 -5.71
C GLY A 568 19.10 19.35 -4.94
N ALA A 569 18.88 19.89 -3.73
CA ALA A 569 19.92 20.53 -2.95
C ALA A 569 21.00 19.53 -2.49
N PRO A 570 22.27 19.97 -2.32
CA PRO A 570 23.33 19.12 -1.79
C PRO A 570 22.95 18.51 -0.43
N ASP A 571 23.47 17.31 -0.12
CA ASP A 571 23.22 16.58 1.13
C ASP A 571 23.39 17.47 2.37
N ALA A 572 24.49 18.23 2.42
CA ALA A 572 24.80 19.09 3.56
C ALA A 572 23.80 20.23 3.76
N GLU A 573 23.22 20.77 2.69
CA GLU A 573 22.19 21.81 2.78
C GLU A 573 20.82 21.24 3.10
N SER A 574 20.50 20.08 2.52
CA SER A 574 19.26 19.35 2.80
C SER A 574 19.19 18.94 4.28
N MET A 575 20.30 18.45 4.84
CA MET A 575 20.40 18.10 6.26
C MET A 575 20.28 19.30 7.19
N TRP A 576 20.86 20.45 6.81
CA TRP A 576 20.74 21.66 7.61
C TRP A 576 19.30 22.16 7.66
N LEU A 577 18.62 22.26 6.51
CA LEU A 577 17.22 22.66 6.48
C LEU A 577 16.34 21.65 7.22
N ALA A 578 16.59 20.36 7.04
CA ALA A 578 15.90 19.29 7.77
C ALA A 578 16.02 19.43 9.28
N ALA A 579 17.16 19.89 9.80
CA ALA A 579 17.33 20.15 11.22
C ALA A 579 16.45 21.32 11.69
N GLN A 580 16.34 22.37 10.88
CA GLN A 580 15.44 23.51 11.17
C GLN A 580 13.98 23.10 11.10
N ILE A 581 13.59 22.29 10.11
CA ILE A 581 12.25 21.69 10.01
C ILE A 581 11.94 20.86 11.25
N ASN A 582 12.86 19.98 11.66
CA ASN A 582 12.65 19.12 12.82
C ASN A 582 12.49 19.92 14.12
N ALA A 583 13.23 21.01 14.28
CA ALA A 583 13.09 21.92 15.41
C ALA A 583 11.76 22.69 15.38
N CYS A 584 11.28 23.11 14.21
CA CYS A 584 10.04 23.86 14.03
C CYS A 584 8.79 23.15 14.63
N PHE A 585 8.78 21.82 14.71
CA PHE A 585 7.64 21.10 15.30
C PHE A 585 7.38 21.44 16.77
N SER A 586 8.39 21.86 17.55
CA SER A 586 8.16 22.31 18.93
C SER A 586 7.34 23.60 18.99
N ASP A 587 7.45 24.41 17.95
CA ASP A 587 6.81 25.72 17.87
C ASP A 587 5.36 25.58 17.39
N VAL A 588 5.04 24.51 16.67
CA VAL A 588 3.75 24.29 16.01
C VAL A 588 2.89 23.24 16.72
N ALA A 589 3.45 22.10 17.12
CA ALA A 589 2.70 20.97 17.69
C ALA A 589 3.41 20.33 18.90
N PRO A 590 3.65 21.08 20.00
CA PRO A 590 4.38 20.57 21.17
C PRO A 590 3.66 19.41 21.87
N GLY A 591 2.32 19.42 21.96
CA GLY A 591 1.56 18.35 22.59
C GLY A 591 1.71 17.00 21.87
N MET A 592 1.75 17.03 20.54
CA MET A 592 2.08 15.87 19.70
C MET A 592 3.46 15.31 20.06
N LEU A 593 4.49 16.16 20.15
CA LEU A 593 5.85 15.73 20.50
C LEU A 593 5.94 15.14 21.91
N ASN A 594 5.23 15.72 22.88
CA ASN A 594 5.19 15.21 24.24
C ASN A 594 4.58 13.81 24.32
N ALA A 595 3.48 13.57 23.60
CA ALA A 595 2.84 12.24 23.51
C ALA A 595 3.79 11.20 22.90
N MET A 596 4.44 11.56 21.77
CA MET A 596 5.43 10.70 21.13
C MET A 596 6.61 10.39 22.05
N ALA A 597 7.14 11.39 22.75
CA ALA A 597 8.25 11.24 23.68
C ALA A 597 7.89 10.32 24.85
N TYR A 598 6.67 10.42 25.38
CA TYR A 598 6.16 9.54 26.42
C TYR A 598 6.09 8.08 25.95
N LEU A 599 5.48 7.81 24.78
CA LEU A 599 5.41 6.46 24.20
C LEU A 599 6.82 5.86 24.00
N GLN A 600 7.76 6.67 23.53
CA GLN A 600 9.16 6.29 23.35
C GLN A 600 9.87 5.99 24.67
N ALA A 601 9.62 6.77 25.72
CA ALA A 601 10.20 6.54 27.04
C ALA A 601 9.64 5.27 27.71
N VAL A 602 8.33 4.99 27.57
CA VAL A 602 7.75 3.70 28.00
C VAL A 602 8.39 2.53 27.23
N SER A 603 8.58 2.68 25.91
CA SER A 603 9.25 1.66 25.08
C SER A 603 10.70 1.40 25.54
N ASP A 604 11.41 2.43 26.00
CA ASP A 604 12.78 2.27 26.51
C ASP A 604 12.78 1.44 27.81
N VAL A 605 11.84 1.68 28.73
CA VAL A 605 11.69 0.89 29.96
C VAL A 605 11.37 -0.58 29.64
N MET A 606 10.41 -0.82 28.74
CA MET A 606 10.06 -2.18 28.30
C MET A 606 11.24 -2.91 27.69
N THR A 607 11.99 -2.23 26.82
CA THR A 607 13.16 -2.82 26.16
C THR A 607 14.29 -3.10 27.16
N ALA A 608 14.51 -2.21 28.14
CA ALA A 608 15.48 -2.44 29.21
C ALA A 608 15.12 -3.64 30.10
N ALA A 609 13.81 -3.92 30.26
CA ALA A 609 13.31 -5.12 30.91
C ALA A 609 13.40 -6.39 30.04
N GLY A 610 13.85 -6.29 28.78
CA GLY A 610 13.90 -7.41 27.84
C GLY A 610 12.52 -7.85 27.34
N LEU A 611 11.50 -7.02 27.50
CA LEU A 611 10.11 -7.35 27.17
C LEU A 611 9.66 -6.66 25.87
N PRO A 612 8.91 -7.35 24.99
CA PRO A 612 8.26 -6.71 23.85
C PRO A 612 7.09 -5.84 24.32
N LEU A 613 6.65 -4.91 23.48
CA LEU A 613 5.43 -4.15 23.74
C LEU A 613 4.24 -4.94 23.22
N VAL A 614 3.26 -5.23 24.07
CA VAL A 614 2.03 -5.92 23.72
C VAL A 614 0.85 -5.09 24.20
N TRP A 615 -0.12 -4.83 23.32
CA TRP A 615 -1.34 -4.09 23.67
C TRP A 615 -2.52 -4.53 22.80
N ARG A 616 -3.73 -4.12 23.17
CA ARG A 616 -4.90 -4.24 22.30
C ARG A 616 -5.26 -2.90 21.66
N THR A 617 -5.57 -2.90 20.36
CA THR A 617 -6.14 -1.70 19.72
C THR A 617 -7.53 -1.40 20.31
N PRO A 618 -8.05 -0.18 20.16
CA PRO A 618 -9.42 0.12 20.56
C PRO A 618 -10.45 -0.84 19.95
N ALA A 619 -10.27 -1.25 18.69
CA ALA A 619 -11.10 -2.27 18.04
C ALA A 619 -10.76 -3.72 18.44
N GLY A 620 -9.88 -3.97 19.43
CA GLY A 620 -9.65 -5.28 20.04
C GLY A 620 -8.53 -6.15 19.46
N LEU A 621 -7.82 -5.69 18.42
CA LEU A 621 -6.72 -6.46 17.82
C LEU A 621 -5.53 -6.52 18.78
N ARG A 622 -4.99 -7.71 19.05
CA ARG A 622 -3.74 -7.87 19.79
C ARG A 622 -2.54 -7.49 18.91
N VAL A 623 -1.85 -6.43 19.29
CA VAL A 623 -0.64 -5.95 18.62
C VAL A 623 0.58 -6.33 19.47
N GLU A 624 1.65 -6.76 18.81
CA GLU A 624 2.91 -7.06 19.45
C GLU A 624 4.05 -6.46 18.65
N GLN A 625 4.85 -5.63 19.32
CA GLN A 625 6.03 -5.01 18.76
C GLN A 625 7.28 -5.59 19.43
N ALA A 626 7.89 -6.54 18.74
CA ALA A 626 9.16 -7.17 19.09
C ALA A 626 10.21 -6.83 18.01
N ARG A 627 10.69 -5.60 17.99
CA ARG A 627 11.74 -5.19 17.04
C ARG A 627 13.09 -5.66 17.57
N VAL A 628 13.70 -6.59 16.86
CA VAL A 628 15.02 -7.14 17.18
C VAL A 628 16.14 -6.40 16.46
N ALA A 629 17.34 -6.44 17.04
CA ALA A 629 18.55 -5.99 16.38
C ALA A 629 18.84 -6.86 15.16
N ARG A 630 19.60 -6.30 14.21
CA ARG A 630 19.91 -7.00 12.97
C ARG A 630 21.39 -6.96 12.68
N LYS A 631 21.92 -8.11 12.25
CA LYS A 631 23.27 -8.22 11.69
C LYS A 631 23.21 -8.18 10.17
N SER A 632 24.26 -7.63 9.57
CA SER A 632 24.41 -7.62 8.12
C SER A 632 25.22 -8.82 7.66
N VAL A 633 24.67 -9.62 6.76
CA VAL A 633 25.34 -10.77 6.14
C VAL A 633 25.49 -10.50 4.66
N ARG A 634 26.73 -10.50 4.16
CA ARG A 634 27.02 -10.33 2.73
C ARG A 634 26.92 -11.67 2.03
N LEU A 635 26.06 -11.75 1.02
CA LEU A 635 25.93 -12.89 0.11
C LEU A 635 26.50 -12.51 -1.25
N GLU A 636 27.25 -13.44 -1.85
CA GLU A 636 27.80 -13.27 -3.20
C GLU A 636 27.37 -14.42 -4.08
N THR A 637 27.03 -14.10 -5.33
CA THR A 637 26.79 -15.09 -6.38
C THR A 637 27.62 -14.71 -7.61
N GLN A 638 27.81 -15.70 -8.49
CA GLN A 638 28.53 -15.52 -9.75
C GLN A 638 27.90 -16.47 -10.78
N ILE A 639 27.52 -15.93 -11.94
CA ILE A 639 26.96 -16.69 -13.06
C ILE A 639 27.83 -16.49 -14.32
N GLY A 640 28.67 -17.48 -14.64
CA GLY A 640 29.62 -17.40 -15.75
C GLY A 640 31.01 -16.88 -15.34
N GLY A 641 31.53 -15.86 -16.05
CA GLY A 641 32.91 -15.36 -15.89
C GLY A 641 33.16 -14.57 -14.58
N PRO A 642 34.43 -14.28 -14.22
CA PRO A 642 34.79 -13.54 -13.00
C PRO A 642 34.09 -12.18 -12.83
N ASP A 643 33.80 -11.50 -13.93
CA ASP A 643 33.18 -10.15 -13.94
C ASP A 643 31.66 -10.17 -13.65
N SER A 644 31.05 -11.35 -13.53
CA SER A 644 29.61 -11.53 -13.23
C SER A 644 29.28 -11.56 -11.73
N ARG A 645 30.27 -11.34 -10.87
CA ARG A 645 30.09 -11.39 -9.41
C ARG A 645 29.15 -10.30 -8.93
N ARG A 646 28.16 -10.68 -8.13
CA ARG A 646 27.19 -9.77 -7.55
C ARG A 646 27.10 -9.98 -6.03
N ALA A 647 27.38 -8.92 -5.29
CA ALA A 647 27.29 -8.90 -3.83
C ALA A 647 26.01 -8.21 -3.35
N ARG A 648 25.32 -8.83 -2.39
CA ARG A 648 24.12 -8.31 -1.74
C ARG A 648 24.28 -8.37 -0.24
N THR A 649 23.79 -7.36 0.45
CA THR A 649 23.78 -7.33 1.91
C THR A 649 22.39 -7.68 2.39
N PHE A 650 22.28 -8.77 3.16
CA PHE A 650 21.07 -9.22 3.82
C PHE A 650 21.10 -8.76 5.27
N SER A 651 19.93 -8.40 5.79
CA SER A 651 19.73 -8.07 7.20
C SER A 651 19.07 -9.25 7.88
N VAL A 652 19.73 -9.82 8.88
CA VAL A 652 19.27 -10.99 9.65
C VAL A 652 18.98 -10.55 11.08
N ASP A 653 17.79 -10.90 11.54
CA ASP A 653 17.33 -10.64 12.91
C ASP A 653 18.20 -11.41 13.93
N THR A 654 18.49 -10.79 15.07
CA THR A 654 19.15 -11.39 16.23
C THR A 654 18.13 -11.72 17.31
N ASP A 655 18.57 -12.35 18.40
CA ASP A 655 17.68 -12.64 19.54
C ASP A 655 17.46 -11.40 20.44
N ASP A 656 18.34 -10.40 20.37
CA ASP A 656 18.24 -9.19 21.17
C ASP A 656 17.22 -8.18 20.62
N LEU A 657 16.45 -7.55 21.50
CA LEU A 657 15.60 -6.41 21.14
C LEU A 657 16.45 -5.19 20.75
N SER A 658 16.08 -4.52 19.67
CA SER A 658 16.69 -3.26 19.25
C SER A 658 15.99 -2.09 19.94
N LYS A 659 16.67 -1.47 20.92
CA LYS A 659 16.19 -0.24 21.56
C LYS A 659 15.78 0.83 20.55
N ASN A 660 16.62 1.06 19.53
CA ASN A 660 16.37 2.10 18.53
C ASN A 660 15.15 1.77 17.65
N ASP A 661 15.01 0.54 17.17
CA ASP A 661 13.88 0.16 16.31
C ASP A 661 12.57 0.09 17.11
N GLN A 662 12.62 -0.36 18.36
CA GLN A 662 11.47 -0.34 19.27
C GLN A 662 10.98 1.09 19.51
N ARG A 663 11.91 1.97 19.90
CA ARG A 663 11.63 3.39 20.15
C ARG A 663 11.11 4.10 18.91
N ALA A 664 11.69 3.85 17.73
CA ALA A 664 11.21 4.46 16.49
C ALA A 664 9.84 3.93 16.03
N GLY A 665 9.49 2.69 16.40
CA GLY A 665 8.25 2.05 15.97
C GLY A 665 7.02 2.37 16.81
N VAL A 666 7.18 2.61 18.12
CA VAL A 666 6.06 2.58 19.08
C VAL A 666 4.96 3.59 18.76
N SER A 667 5.31 4.86 18.55
CA SER A 667 4.33 5.91 18.25
C SER A 667 3.57 5.66 16.94
N PRO A 668 4.24 5.44 15.78
CA PRO A 668 3.54 5.11 14.55
C PRO A 668 2.63 3.88 14.66
N ASN A 669 3.08 2.81 15.32
CA ASN A 669 2.29 1.57 15.38
C ASN A 669 1.09 1.71 16.32
N PHE A 670 1.20 2.48 17.40
CA PHE A 670 0.07 2.82 18.25
C PHE A 670 -0.97 3.68 17.49
N VAL A 671 -0.54 4.78 16.88
CA VAL A 671 -1.41 5.68 16.11
C VAL A 671 -2.11 4.95 14.95
N HIS A 672 -1.38 4.09 14.23
CA HIS A 672 -1.98 3.23 13.20
C HIS A 672 -3.03 2.26 13.73
N GLY A 673 -2.86 1.76 14.96
CA GLY A 673 -3.88 0.93 15.60
C GLY A 673 -5.15 1.71 15.94
N VAL A 674 -4.99 2.99 16.31
CA VAL A 674 -6.12 3.90 16.58
C VAL A 674 -6.85 4.28 15.30
N ASP A 675 -6.14 4.67 14.23
CA ASP A 675 -6.77 5.00 12.94
C ASP A 675 -7.49 3.81 12.29
N ALA A 676 -6.91 2.62 12.38
CA ALA A 676 -7.55 1.40 11.90
C ALA A 676 -8.83 1.08 12.67
N SER A 677 -8.84 1.36 13.97
CA SER A 677 -10.03 1.17 14.82
C SER A 677 -11.12 2.17 14.46
N HIS A 678 -10.76 3.42 14.14
CA HIS A 678 -11.70 4.44 13.66
C HIS A 678 -12.40 3.97 12.38
N MET A 679 -11.64 3.51 11.37
CA MET A 679 -12.20 2.98 10.14
C MET A 679 -13.15 1.80 10.40
N ALA A 680 -12.78 0.87 11.29
CA ALA A 680 -13.63 -0.27 11.62
C ALA A 680 -14.97 0.16 12.26
N TYR A 681 -14.95 1.14 13.16
CA TYR A 681 -16.16 1.69 13.77
C TYR A 681 -17.05 2.41 12.75
N VAL A 682 -16.46 3.22 11.86
CA VAL A 682 -17.21 3.93 10.81
C VAL A 682 -17.87 2.94 9.85
N VAL A 683 -17.13 1.92 9.36
CA VAL A 683 -17.69 0.89 8.47
C VAL A 683 -18.86 0.16 9.14
N ASN A 684 -18.69 -0.26 10.40
CA ASN A 684 -19.75 -0.99 11.11
C ASN A 684 -20.98 -0.12 11.39
N ASP A 685 -20.79 1.16 11.71
CA ASP A 685 -21.90 2.09 11.91
C ASP A 685 -22.67 2.34 10.61
N LEU A 686 -21.97 2.65 9.53
CA LEU A 686 -22.58 2.83 8.20
C LEU A 686 -23.27 1.55 7.71
N HIS A 687 -22.69 0.38 7.96
CA HIS A 687 -23.31 -0.89 7.61
C HIS A 687 -24.62 -1.11 8.37
N ARG A 688 -24.68 -0.81 9.68
CA ARG A 688 -25.93 -0.85 10.45
C ARG A 688 -26.98 0.13 9.90
N LYS A 689 -26.55 1.26 9.37
CA LYS A 689 -27.41 2.29 8.73
C LYS A 689 -27.81 1.97 7.28
N GLY A 690 -27.43 0.80 6.76
CA GLY A 690 -27.86 0.32 5.44
C GLY A 690 -26.88 0.60 4.29
N VAL A 691 -25.71 1.19 4.54
CA VAL A 691 -24.67 1.35 3.52
C VAL A 691 -24.08 -0.03 3.19
N ARG A 692 -23.97 -0.34 1.90
CA ARG A 692 -23.45 -1.64 1.40
C ARG A 692 -22.26 -1.48 0.45
N ASN A 693 -22.09 -0.29 -0.13
CA ASN A 693 -20.99 0.02 -1.03
C ASN A 693 -19.96 0.86 -0.29
N PHE A 694 -18.74 0.33 -0.15
CA PHE A 694 -17.66 0.99 0.58
C PHE A 694 -16.42 1.15 -0.28
N TRP A 695 -15.80 2.33 -0.20
CA TRP A 695 -14.53 2.64 -0.85
C TRP A 695 -13.54 3.21 0.17
N MET A 696 -13.02 2.34 1.03
CA MET A 696 -12.17 2.74 2.16
C MET A 696 -10.68 2.69 1.82
N ILE A 697 -9.97 3.78 2.10
CA ILE A 697 -8.51 3.86 1.96
C ILE A 697 -7.91 4.45 3.24
N HIS A 698 -7.78 3.62 4.27
CA HIS A 698 -7.23 4.01 5.58
C HIS A 698 -8.03 5.15 6.24
N ASP A 699 -7.57 6.39 6.10
CA ASP A 699 -8.18 7.62 6.60
C ASP A 699 -9.06 8.35 5.59
N SER A 700 -9.29 7.73 4.43
CA SER A 700 -10.26 8.13 3.40
C SER A 700 -11.50 7.24 3.48
N PHE A 701 -12.65 7.85 3.74
CA PHE A 701 -13.92 7.13 3.88
C PHE A 701 -14.85 7.43 2.71
N GLY A 702 -15.14 6.41 1.89
CA GLY A 702 -15.98 6.54 0.69
C GLY A 702 -17.21 5.63 0.71
N ALA A 703 -18.33 6.17 0.22
CA ALA A 703 -19.59 5.47 -0.05
C ALA A 703 -20.33 6.16 -1.22
N PRO A 704 -21.47 5.64 -1.71
CA PRO A 704 -22.27 6.31 -2.74
C PRO A 704 -22.62 7.76 -2.38
N PHE A 705 -22.68 8.66 -3.36
CA PHE A 705 -22.91 10.09 -3.13
C PHE A 705 -24.18 10.41 -2.34
N ALA A 706 -25.25 9.64 -2.55
CA ALA A 706 -26.51 9.75 -1.80
C ALA A 706 -26.34 9.55 -0.28
N GLN A 707 -25.25 8.88 0.13
CA GLN A 707 -24.95 8.51 1.51
C GLN A 707 -23.75 9.28 2.06
N CYS A 708 -23.09 10.15 1.27
CA CYS A 708 -21.92 10.92 1.73
C CYS A 708 -22.20 11.76 2.97
N GLY A 709 -23.39 12.35 3.10
CA GLY A 709 -23.79 13.07 4.31
C GLY A 709 -23.81 12.18 5.56
N GLU A 710 -24.17 10.90 5.42
CA GLU A 710 -24.12 9.92 6.52
C GLU A 710 -22.67 9.49 6.81
N VAL A 711 -21.84 9.28 5.79
CA VAL A 711 -20.39 9.02 5.97
C VAL A 711 -19.75 10.16 6.75
N PHE A 712 -20.05 11.40 6.35
CA PHE A 712 -19.51 12.62 6.95
C PHE A 712 -19.90 12.71 8.44
N ARG A 713 -21.18 12.49 8.78
CA ARG A 713 -21.65 12.47 10.18
C ARG A 713 -21.05 11.31 10.98
N SER A 714 -21.17 10.09 10.49
CA SER A 714 -20.68 8.87 11.15
C SER A 714 -19.18 8.96 11.44
N THR A 715 -18.39 9.45 10.49
CA THR A 715 -16.93 9.62 10.67
C THR A 715 -16.60 10.44 11.91
N ARG A 716 -17.24 11.59 12.10
CA ARG A 716 -17.01 12.46 13.25
C ARG A 716 -17.58 11.88 14.54
N GLU A 717 -18.77 11.31 14.49
CA GLU A 717 -19.38 10.66 15.66
C GLU A 717 -18.51 9.53 16.20
N GLN A 718 -18.05 8.63 15.32
CA GLN A 718 -17.18 7.52 15.71
C GLN A 718 -15.79 8.00 16.15
N PHE A 719 -15.31 9.14 15.64
CA PHE A 719 -14.07 9.75 16.16
C PHE A 719 -14.26 10.23 17.59
N ILE A 720 -15.36 10.92 17.90
CA ILE A 720 -15.66 11.39 19.25
C ILE A 720 -15.75 10.20 20.21
N GLU A 721 -16.50 9.15 19.84
CA GLU A 721 -16.64 7.94 20.67
C GLU A 721 -15.29 7.23 20.89
N LEU A 722 -14.48 7.07 19.84
CA LEU A 722 -13.15 6.48 19.92
C LEU A 722 -12.24 7.27 20.88
N MET A 723 -12.32 8.60 20.83
CA MET A 723 -11.45 9.49 21.60
C MET A 723 -11.97 9.77 23.01
N SER A 724 -13.23 9.47 23.32
CA SER A 724 -13.83 9.68 24.66
C SER A 724 -13.05 9.02 25.81
N PRO A 725 -12.67 7.72 25.74
CA PRO A 725 -11.85 7.10 26.77
C PRO A 725 -10.37 7.55 26.73
N ASP A 726 -9.66 7.40 27.85
CA ASP A 726 -8.23 7.67 27.95
C ASP A 726 -7.39 6.56 27.26
N LEU A 727 -7.21 6.69 25.95
CA LEU A 727 -6.53 5.69 25.12
C LEU A 727 -5.05 5.51 25.49
N LEU A 728 -4.33 6.59 25.81
CA LEU A 728 -2.91 6.51 26.13
C LEU A 728 -2.68 5.86 27.50
N ARG A 729 -3.57 6.09 28.46
CA ARG A 729 -3.55 5.40 29.76
C ARG A 729 -3.83 3.92 29.62
N ARG A 730 -4.89 3.54 28.90
CA ARG A 730 -5.21 2.12 28.63
C ARG A 730 -4.05 1.42 27.92
N TRP A 731 -3.47 2.05 26.92
CA TRP A 731 -2.28 1.52 26.24
C TRP A 731 -1.10 1.34 27.21
N THR A 732 -0.86 2.31 28.10
CA THR A 732 0.21 2.22 29.10
C THR A 732 -0.02 1.01 30.00
N GLU A 733 -1.24 0.87 30.55
CA GLU A 733 -1.63 -0.22 31.44
C GLU A 733 -1.40 -1.59 30.79
N ASP A 734 -1.84 -1.77 29.55
CA ASP A 734 -1.62 -2.99 28.76
C ASP A 734 -0.12 -3.31 28.61
N VAL A 735 0.66 -2.34 28.16
CA VAL A 735 2.07 -2.55 27.81
C VAL A 735 2.90 -2.86 29.05
N VAL A 736 2.66 -2.16 30.17
CA VAL A 736 3.47 -2.29 31.38
C VAL A 736 2.99 -3.38 32.32
N ALA A 737 1.98 -4.18 31.93
CA ALA A 737 1.43 -5.24 32.75
C ALA A 737 2.48 -6.29 33.17
N GLY A 738 3.49 -6.53 32.33
CA GLY A 738 4.57 -7.49 32.60
C GLY A 738 5.75 -6.95 33.43
N LEU A 739 5.74 -5.66 33.81
CA LEU A 739 6.82 -5.07 34.60
C LEU A 739 6.69 -5.40 36.09
N THR A 740 7.83 -5.65 36.73
CA THR A 740 7.95 -5.68 38.21
C THR A 740 7.71 -4.29 38.81
N ASP A 741 7.45 -4.21 40.12
CA ASP A 741 7.22 -2.94 40.82
C ASP A 741 8.44 -2.00 40.74
N GLU A 742 9.65 -2.54 40.86
CA GLU A 742 10.90 -1.78 40.73
C GLU A 742 11.05 -1.18 39.32
N GLN A 743 10.76 -1.96 38.27
CA GLN A 743 10.80 -1.46 36.89
C GLN A 743 9.70 -0.44 36.63
N ARG A 744 8.49 -0.65 37.17
CA ARG A 744 7.35 0.26 37.04
C ARG A 744 7.65 1.64 37.65
N ALA A 745 8.46 1.70 38.72
CA ALA A 745 8.92 2.95 39.32
C ALA A 745 9.82 3.79 38.39
N THR A 746 10.36 3.20 37.31
CA THR A 746 11.19 3.90 36.31
C THR A 746 10.40 4.45 35.13
N LEU A 747 9.08 4.25 35.10
CA LEU A 747 8.23 4.79 34.03
C LEU A 747 8.25 6.32 34.03
N PRO A 748 8.19 6.95 32.84
CA PRO A 748 8.10 8.40 32.72
C PRO A 748 6.81 8.92 33.35
N GLU A 749 6.82 10.20 33.78
CA GLU A 749 5.60 10.87 34.22
C GLU A 749 4.57 10.90 33.08
N PHE A 750 3.32 10.65 33.42
CA PHE A 750 2.22 10.67 32.46
C PHE A 750 2.00 12.11 31.93
N PRO A 751 1.87 12.31 30.61
CA PRO A 751 1.76 13.65 30.04
C PRO A 751 0.46 14.34 30.46
N ARG A 752 0.52 15.66 30.66
CA ARG A 752 -0.69 16.48 30.87
C ARG A 752 -1.43 16.64 29.55
N TYR A 753 -2.75 16.51 29.60
CA TYR A 753 -3.62 16.73 28.45
C TYR A 753 -4.01 18.20 28.32
N GLY A 754 -4.39 18.58 27.10
CA GLY A 754 -4.96 19.89 26.82
C GLY A 754 -6.46 19.96 27.16
N ALA A 755 -7.13 20.95 26.58
CA ALA A 755 -8.54 21.28 26.86
C ALA A 755 -9.44 21.25 25.61
N LEU A 756 -9.07 20.50 24.57
CA LEU A 756 -9.95 20.30 23.41
C LEU A 756 -11.24 19.62 23.86
N ASP A 757 -12.37 20.32 23.73
CA ASP A 757 -13.67 19.69 23.82
C ASP A 757 -13.92 18.87 22.55
N LEU A 758 -14.02 17.55 22.67
CA LEU A 758 -14.30 16.69 21.52
C LEU A 758 -15.67 16.97 20.88
N SER A 759 -16.63 17.49 21.64
CA SER A 759 -18.00 17.66 21.15
C SER A 759 -18.06 18.60 19.94
N VAL A 760 -17.14 19.56 19.86
CA VAL A 760 -17.03 20.54 18.76
C VAL A 760 -16.66 19.90 17.43
N VAL A 761 -16.04 18.70 17.44
CA VAL A 761 -15.65 17.98 16.22
C VAL A 761 -16.88 17.74 15.36
N ARG A 762 -18.06 17.49 15.96
CA ARG A 762 -19.33 17.25 15.27
C ARG A 762 -19.68 18.33 14.26
N GLU A 763 -19.38 19.58 14.60
CA GLU A 763 -19.66 20.79 13.81
C GLU A 763 -18.48 21.19 12.91
N SER A 764 -17.37 20.44 12.93
CA SER A 764 -16.21 20.77 12.11
C SER A 764 -16.37 20.25 10.68
N ILE A 765 -16.67 21.18 9.76
CA ILE A 765 -16.87 20.90 8.34
C ILE A 765 -15.60 20.31 7.72
N TYR A 766 -14.43 20.85 8.04
CA TYR A 766 -13.18 20.46 7.38
C TYR A 766 -12.50 19.22 8.00
N ALA A 767 -13.12 18.64 9.03
CA ALA A 767 -12.74 17.32 9.53
C ALA A 767 -13.28 16.25 8.58
N TRP A 768 -12.39 15.63 7.78
CA TRP A 768 -12.74 14.65 6.75
C TRP A 768 -13.60 15.24 5.61
N PHE A 769 -13.08 16.26 4.91
CA PHE A 769 -13.72 16.98 3.79
C PHE A 769 -12.70 17.50 2.78
#